data_AF-A0A2W7D256-F1
#
_entry.id   AF-A0A2W7D256-F1
#
_cell.length_a   1.000
_cell.length_b   1.000
_cell.length_c   1.000
_cell.angle_alpha   90.00
_cell.angle_beta   90.00
_cell.angle_gamma   90.00
#
_symmetry.space_group_name_H-M   'P 1'
#
loop_
_entity.id
_entity.type
_entity.pdbx_description
1 polymer ?
#
loop_
_entity_poly.entity_id
_entity_poly.type
_entity_poly.pdbx_seq_one_letter_code
_entity_poly.pdbx_strand_id
1 'polypeptide(L)'
;MTNSNTNYHPLLPKTTQDFSGGSAAGEWKTDGVPLFNRLGNSLDFESGNHNEINSIPSPWSRALQFISAMRNSKYPSREWLIAQYRGFLAAIALSENLKLPLQAIKINLKDHQRTEFGRCLEKLKPNAQDNVFAVALEGGPWSQLYLFESEGTVLGFTSPATLVVPTGYLRKNLSQRIPWVKGNFFADPIKNGLTQTQKEILAPWLQNLKAELLKNPVNEILAGRVGDELENFLEDLNVSRIETFQPTERAFPFGEALAPVPLTALIPAKVVEQESNVKVLASRGLNPAKPLYIIDPNQLPAMMGRDIRDINVIGSSALANFDRSLHQNVNGLFLFPDELFTKELFYTRSKGLLPGTWLDRKLNLDNLTIFLPLNSILKEYFTSQDLETQVQFSSINTPEGPGVKVTLGLTLSGFEEKTVSGQVQQRTFKYRVTKDFPLRAENEIKTAFPTLALWPNVPPGKWKEYFVLVETSEDFGGLAFKIEQPTDKATQETRRSGQESYQYWKCDRYPEILSAIDGDAQFLGLLPLSIPKVQASSAGTWTVGVDFGTSLTNVYIRKGNSQPERLKLQTNLLKITKGLEEIQALIYREFFVPETFLPEGNNPPLASILTTRGWQESVGQILDPISNARIYVSRLDVFDLNKDYFKTNIKWQKVEYQRPFLGQLLRLIAAQAASENVHTIDWGISYPSAFSRKERNGYANTWTILLEKLTAVTGQIHKLADYDPIRTESIAFAQFFADVLNKNLIHTTCVDIGGGTSDISIWQENTLIHQASVPYAGRDIFHRILQPNLAFVGDIFGLSPQAANSFHRAFSGKTNFNAAFDTYLRFQGERLRTDSYVINVGRQRNREFRTLVAFALGALYHYLGLVQKQLNQEGTLKRRDDVTSILVGGNGSRFLHWLSTSGQYDQNSEINILLDGILTKASGLKSNPDLMTISTYPKDEACGGLVVSPDGEKLKGLDQKQEDYPFLGEACEINGQSFTEDQRLNLPGSWENIEDFRITSFNELERYIANFNTIITDEKIEEIDPLRNFGKGGLFSLTDDLRTLLRTSVTQVCLRKKGPITEFEPEPPFLLTIKSLLDVLADRWSKTVN
;
A
#
# COMPACT_ATOMS: atom_id res chain seq x y z
N MET A 1 -11.23 -71.18 97.07
CA MET A 1 -10.03 -71.16 96.23
C MET A 1 -10.21 -72.19 95.13
N THR A 2 -10.09 -71.70 93.89
CA THR A 2 -9.65 -72.39 92.65
C THR A 2 -10.30 -73.72 92.23
N ASN A 3 -11.16 -73.67 91.21
CA ASN A 3 -10.76 -74.26 89.93
C ASN A 3 -11.35 -73.51 88.74
N SER A 4 -10.43 -73.08 87.89
CA SER A 4 -10.57 -72.29 86.67
C SER A 4 -11.23 -73.08 85.55
N ASN A 5 -12.36 -72.58 85.02
CA ASN A 5 -12.71 -72.83 83.62
C ASN A 5 -11.75 -71.99 82.77
N THR A 6 -10.56 -72.51 82.52
CA THR A 6 -9.66 -71.98 81.49
C THR A 6 -10.32 -72.26 80.13
N ASN A 7 -11.11 -71.30 79.65
CA ASN A 7 -11.51 -71.27 78.25
C ASN A 7 -10.25 -71.01 77.41
N TYR A 8 -9.82 -72.03 76.68
CA TYR A 8 -8.72 -71.87 75.73
C TYR A 8 -9.25 -71.13 74.50
N HIS A 9 -8.66 -69.99 74.19
CA HIS A 9 -8.90 -69.26 72.96
C HIS A 9 -7.72 -69.47 72.01
N PRO A 10 -7.98 -69.65 70.70
CA PRO A 10 -6.91 -69.64 69.73
C PRO A 10 -6.25 -68.25 69.71
N LEU A 11 -4.93 -68.23 69.59
CA LEU A 11 -4.15 -66.99 69.56
C LEU A 11 -4.26 -66.38 68.16
N LEU A 12 -5.34 -65.62 67.95
CA LEU A 12 -5.71 -65.01 66.69
C LEU A 12 -5.46 -63.49 66.73
N PRO A 13 -5.29 -62.84 65.57
CA PRO A 13 -5.43 -61.39 65.51
C PRO A 13 -6.80 -60.96 66.05
N LYS A 14 -6.93 -59.70 66.48
CA LYS A 14 -8.19 -59.17 67.00
C LYS A 14 -9.33 -59.42 65.99
N THR A 15 -10.47 -59.94 66.46
CA THR A 15 -11.62 -60.25 65.63
C THR A 15 -12.89 -59.60 66.18
N THR A 16 -13.84 -59.29 65.30
CA THR A 16 -15.16 -58.74 65.61
C THR A 16 -16.13 -59.78 66.20
N GLN A 17 -15.70 -61.05 66.29
CA GLN A 17 -16.43 -62.15 66.91
C GLN A 17 -15.45 -63.09 67.65
N ASP A 18 -15.93 -63.79 68.67
CA ASP A 18 -15.12 -64.74 69.45
C ASP A 18 -14.97 -66.09 68.76
N PHE A 19 -13.78 -66.67 68.83
CA PHE A 19 -13.49 -68.04 68.39
C PHE A 19 -13.22 -68.93 69.60
N SER A 20 -13.98 -70.03 69.72
CA SER A 20 -13.77 -71.05 70.75
C SER A 20 -12.58 -71.94 70.40
N GLY A 21 -11.65 -72.15 71.34
CA GLY A 21 -10.49 -73.02 71.13
C GLY A 21 -10.73 -74.50 71.43
N GLY A 22 -9.63 -75.21 71.67
CA GLY A 22 -9.63 -76.61 72.10
C GLY A 22 -10.10 -76.78 73.55
N SER A 23 -10.32 -78.02 73.96
CA SER A 23 -10.56 -78.40 75.35
C SER A 23 -9.29 -78.37 76.21
N ALA A 24 -8.10 -78.31 75.57
CA ALA A 24 -6.80 -78.13 76.22
C ALA A 24 -5.83 -77.26 75.38
N ALA A 25 -4.81 -76.68 76.01
CA ALA A 25 -3.72 -75.99 75.32
C ALA A 25 -2.88 -76.98 74.50
N GLY A 26 -2.60 -76.65 73.23
CA GLY A 26 -1.84 -77.51 72.30
C GLY A 26 -2.67 -78.55 71.54
N GLU A 27 -3.99 -78.60 71.75
CA GLU A 27 -4.90 -79.47 71.00
C GLU A 27 -5.13 -78.94 69.57
N TRP A 28 -4.84 -79.76 68.55
CA TRP A 28 -5.12 -79.45 67.15
C TRP A 28 -6.55 -79.86 66.80
N LYS A 29 -7.41 -78.89 66.46
CA LYS A 29 -8.74 -79.13 65.89
C LYS A 29 -8.73 -78.95 64.37
N THR A 30 -9.16 -79.98 63.65
CA THR A 30 -9.35 -79.95 62.20
C THR A 30 -10.74 -79.39 61.86
N ASP A 31 -10.81 -78.10 61.53
CA ASP A 31 -12.08 -77.41 61.19
C ASP A 31 -12.10 -76.84 59.75
N GLY A 32 -11.05 -77.17 58.97
CA GLY A 32 -10.97 -76.94 57.53
C GLY A 32 -11.03 -75.47 57.07
N VAL A 33 -11.23 -75.30 55.76
CA VAL A 33 -11.38 -74.01 55.07
C VAL A 33 -12.50 -73.11 55.64
N PRO A 34 -13.65 -73.62 56.13
CA PRO A 34 -14.71 -72.78 56.69
C PRO A 34 -14.28 -71.94 57.89
N LEU A 35 -13.42 -72.48 58.78
CA LEU A 35 -12.88 -71.72 59.90
C LEU A 35 -12.03 -70.53 59.43
N PHE A 36 -11.15 -70.75 58.44
CA PHE A 36 -10.31 -69.68 57.88
C PHE A 36 -11.14 -68.61 57.16
N ASN A 37 -12.24 -68.98 56.49
CA ASN A 37 -13.17 -68.01 55.90
C ASN A 37 -13.88 -67.17 56.97
N ARG A 38 -14.38 -67.81 58.04
CA ARG A 38 -15.01 -67.09 59.16
C ARG A 38 -14.01 -66.17 59.85
N LEU A 39 -12.78 -66.66 60.08
CA LEU A 39 -11.68 -65.89 60.66
C LEU A 39 -11.34 -64.67 59.83
N GLY A 40 -11.03 -64.86 58.54
CA GLY A 40 -10.67 -63.77 57.63
C GLY A 40 -11.75 -62.70 57.51
N ASN A 41 -13.03 -63.09 57.49
CA ASN A 41 -14.16 -62.17 57.44
C ASN A 41 -14.40 -61.39 58.75
N SER A 42 -13.80 -61.85 59.85
CA SER A 42 -14.02 -61.27 61.18
C SER A 42 -12.82 -60.53 61.74
N LEU A 43 -11.72 -60.39 61.01
CA LEU A 43 -10.56 -59.63 61.48
C LEU A 43 -10.96 -58.17 61.75
N ASP A 44 -10.69 -57.71 62.98
CA ASP A 44 -10.86 -56.33 63.43
C ASP A 44 -9.56 -55.57 63.14
N PHE A 45 -9.60 -54.71 62.13
CA PHE A 45 -8.44 -53.94 61.70
C PHE A 45 -8.43 -52.59 62.42
N GLU A 46 -7.36 -52.31 63.19
CA GLU A 46 -7.13 -50.95 63.70
C GLU A 46 -6.75 -50.03 62.53
N SER A 47 -7.37 -48.85 62.47
CA SER A 47 -7.14 -47.85 61.44
C SER A 47 -5.74 -47.24 61.57
N GLY A 48 -4.74 -47.91 61.04
CA GLY A 48 -3.39 -47.37 60.86
C GLY A 48 -3.29 -46.56 59.56
N ASN A 49 -2.53 -45.46 59.58
CA ASN A 49 -2.16 -44.65 58.40
C ASN A 49 -1.23 -45.45 57.47
N HIS A 50 -1.72 -46.49 56.80
CA HIS A 50 -0.94 -47.27 55.84
C HIS A 50 -1.56 -47.10 54.45
N ASN A 51 -0.88 -46.34 53.58
CA ASN A 51 -1.35 -46.01 52.23
C ASN A 51 -1.20 -47.17 51.24
N GLU A 52 -0.34 -48.15 51.51
CA GLU A 52 -0.12 -49.31 50.65
C GLU A 52 -0.29 -50.62 51.44
N ILE A 53 -1.23 -51.46 51.01
CA ILE A 53 -1.41 -52.81 51.53
C ILE A 53 -0.72 -53.76 50.56
N ASN A 54 0.50 -54.22 50.89
CA ASN A 54 1.32 -55.06 50.01
C ASN A 54 1.21 -56.57 50.31
N SER A 55 0.25 -56.97 51.16
CA SER A 55 0.20 -58.31 51.78
C SER A 55 -0.74 -59.32 51.10
N ILE A 56 -1.28 -59.03 49.92
CA ILE A 56 -2.12 -59.99 49.15
C ILE A 56 -1.25 -60.59 48.02
N PRO A 57 -0.76 -61.83 48.13
CA PRO A 57 0.07 -62.48 47.11
C PRO A 57 -0.81 -63.02 45.96
N SER A 58 -1.53 -62.13 45.29
CA SER A 58 -2.39 -62.44 44.14
C SER A 58 -2.14 -61.45 43.01
N PRO A 59 -2.13 -61.89 41.74
CA PRO A 59 -2.10 -60.96 40.61
C PRO A 59 -3.36 -60.08 40.54
N TRP A 60 -4.43 -60.45 41.28
CA TRP A 60 -5.67 -59.67 41.42
C TRP A 60 -5.71 -58.82 42.69
N SER A 61 -4.59 -58.67 43.41
CA SER A 61 -4.51 -57.97 44.70
C SER A 61 -5.19 -56.60 44.67
N ARG A 62 -4.92 -55.81 43.62
CA ARG A 62 -5.51 -54.49 43.44
C ARG A 62 -7.04 -54.53 43.32
N ALA A 63 -7.57 -55.41 42.48
CA ALA A 63 -9.02 -55.57 42.34
C ALA A 63 -9.68 -56.02 43.66
N LEU A 64 -9.05 -56.94 44.39
CA LEU A 64 -9.54 -57.42 45.67
C LEU A 64 -9.55 -56.31 46.75
N GLN A 65 -8.58 -55.39 46.74
CA GLN A 65 -8.57 -54.22 47.61
C GLN A 65 -9.76 -53.29 47.33
N PHE A 66 -10.06 -53.00 46.06
CA PHE A 66 -11.22 -52.19 45.70
C PHE A 66 -12.55 -52.87 46.08
N ILE A 67 -12.67 -54.18 45.86
CA ILE A 67 -13.85 -54.95 46.31
C ILE A 67 -14.01 -54.85 47.83
N SER A 68 -12.91 -54.97 48.57
CA SER A 68 -12.92 -54.88 50.04
C SER A 68 -13.29 -53.47 50.52
N ALA A 69 -12.77 -52.43 49.86
CA ALA A 69 -13.08 -51.03 50.15
C ALA A 69 -14.56 -50.69 49.86
N MET A 70 -15.13 -51.25 48.80
CA MET A 70 -16.56 -51.11 48.47
C MET A 70 -17.44 -51.90 49.46
N ARG A 71 -16.97 -53.06 49.95
CA ARG A 71 -17.74 -53.90 50.87
C ARG A 71 -17.70 -53.47 52.32
N ASN A 72 -16.61 -52.84 52.75
CA ASN A 72 -16.36 -52.50 54.15
C ASN A 72 -15.99 -51.02 54.25
N SER A 73 -16.90 -50.22 54.81
CA SER A 73 -16.69 -48.79 55.06
C SER A 73 -15.53 -48.51 56.03
N LYS A 74 -15.13 -49.48 56.85
CA LYS A 74 -14.01 -49.40 57.79
C LYS A 74 -12.70 -50.00 57.25
N TYR A 75 -12.61 -50.30 55.95
CA TYR A 75 -11.39 -50.86 55.38
C TYR A 75 -10.20 -49.87 55.55
N PRO A 76 -9.02 -50.28 56.05
CA PRO A 76 -7.97 -49.36 56.50
C PRO A 76 -7.49 -48.33 55.47
N SER A 77 -7.39 -48.70 54.19
CA SER A 77 -6.96 -47.80 53.10
C SER A 77 -8.12 -47.32 52.22
N ARG A 78 -9.36 -47.38 52.71
CA ARG A 78 -10.56 -47.09 51.92
C ARG A 78 -10.54 -45.71 51.29
N GLU A 79 -10.29 -44.66 52.07
CA GLU A 79 -10.33 -43.27 51.56
C GLU A 79 -9.36 -43.07 50.39
N TRP A 80 -8.14 -43.60 50.53
CA TRP A 80 -7.11 -43.52 49.51
C TRP A 80 -7.45 -44.31 48.24
N LEU A 81 -8.10 -45.48 48.38
CA LEU A 81 -8.59 -46.26 47.24
C LEU A 81 -9.77 -45.55 46.55
N ILE A 82 -10.76 -45.06 47.30
CA ILE A 82 -11.92 -44.34 46.73
C ILE A 82 -11.48 -43.06 46.00
N ALA A 83 -10.50 -42.32 46.53
CA ALA A 83 -9.93 -41.16 45.85
C ALA A 83 -9.36 -41.52 44.46
N GLN A 84 -8.63 -42.63 44.36
CA GLN A 84 -8.11 -43.15 43.09
C GLN A 84 -9.20 -43.64 42.15
N TYR A 85 -10.23 -44.27 42.70
CA TYR A 85 -11.40 -44.73 41.95
C TYR A 85 -12.11 -43.56 41.27
N ARG A 86 -12.42 -42.50 42.03
CA ARG A 86 -13.00 -41.25 41.51
C ARG A 86 -12.12 -40.60 40.44
N GLY A 87 -10.81 -40.53 40.68
CA GLY A 87 -9.85 -39.98 39.73
C GLY A 87 -9.81 -40.74 38.40
N PHE A 88 -9.90 -42.06 38.44
CA PHE A 88 -9.90 -42.86 37.22
C PHE A 88 -11.23 -42.76 36.45
N LEU A 89 -12.37 -42.78 37.15
CA LEU A 89 -13.68 -42.54 36.54
C LEU A 89 -13.73 -41.17 35.85
N ALA A 90 -13.25 -40.11 36.49
CA ALA A 90 -13.19 -38.78 35.89
C ALA A 90 -12.29 -38.76 34.65
N ALA A 91 -11.17 -39.48 34.64
CA ALA A 91 -10.28 -39.56 33.48
C ALA A 91 -10.92 -40.29 32.29
N ILE A 92 -11.73 -41.33 32.54
CA ILE A 92 -12.49 -42.04 31.50
C ILE A 92 -13.59 -41.11 30.93
N ALA A 93 -14.39 -40.53 31.82
CA ALA A 93 -15.51 -39.65 31.47
C ALA A 93 -15.06 -38.44 30.65
N LEU A 94 -13.97 -37.80 31.07
CA LEU A 94 -13.44 -36.58 30.47
C LEU A 94 -12.34 -36.85 29.44
N SER A 95 -12.12 -38.10 29.02
CA SER A 95 -10.99 -38.46 28.15
C SER A 95 -10.94 -37.62 26.87
N GLU A 96 -12.06 -37.38 26.21
CA GLU A 96 -12.10 -36.50 25.03
C GLU A 96 -11.92 -35.01 25.39
N ASN A 97 -12.55 -34.54 26.48
CA ASN A 97 -12.45 -33.16 26.95
C ASN A 97 -11.01 -32.79 27.36
N LEU A 98 -10.25 -33.75 27.88
CA LEU A 98 -8.82 -33.63 28.22
C LEU A 98 -7.89 -33.90 27.03
N LYS A 99 -8.44 -34.27 25.86
CA LYS A 99 -7.68 -34.78 24.70
C LYS A 99 -6.71 -35.91 25.08
N LEU A 100 -7.14 -36.78 25.98
CA LEU A 100 -6.41 -37.97 26.39
C LEU A 100 -6.62 -39.06 25.34
N PRO A 101 -5.57 -39.56 24.64
CA PRO A 101 -5.69 -40.62 23.65
C PRO A 101 -5.89 -41.98 24.34
N LEU A 102 -7.07 -42.16 24.95
CA LEU A 102 -7.43 -43.33 25.73
C LEU A 102 -7.95 -44.45 24.83
N GLN A 103 -7.33 -45.62 24.90
CA GLN A 103 -7.72 -46.82 24.16
C GLN A 103 -8.07 -47.96 25.11
N ALA A 104 -8.97 -48.84 24.68
CA ALA A 104 -9.33 -50.04 25.40
C ALA A 104 -8.78 -51.28 24.67
N ILE A 105 -7.98 -52.07 25.37
CA ILE A 105 -7.44 -53.34 24.87
C ILE A 105 -8.25 -54.47 25.49
N LYS A 106 -9.01 -55.18 24.67
CA LYS A 106 -9.78 -56.35 25.10
C LYS A 106 -8.84 -57.53 25.39
N ILE A 107 -8.95 -58.09 26.58
CA ILE A 107 -8.22 -59.28 27.02
C ILE A 107 -9.21 -60.38 27.36
N ASN A 108 -9.04 -61.54 26.71
CA ASN A 108 -9.70 -62.77 27.09
C ASN A 108 -8.70 -63.72 27.75
N LEU A 109 -8.90 -64.03 29.03
CA LEU A 109 -7.92 -64.81 29.81
C LEU A 109 -7.69 -66.21 29.24
N LYS A 110 -8.68 -66.79 28.54
CA LYS A 110 -8.54 -68.10 27.88
C LYS A 110 -7.43 -68.12 26.82
N ASP A 111 -7.22 -67.00 26.13
CA ASP A 111 -6.28 -66.90 25.02
C ASP A 111 -4.82 -66.85 25.50
N HIS A 112 -4.60 -66.54 26.78
CA HIS A 112 -3.27 -66.34 27.37
C HIS A 112 -2.78 -67.50 28.26
N GLN A 113 -3.50 -68.62 28.30
CA GLN A 113 -3.13 -69.80 29.09
C GLN A 113 -1.82 -70.50 28.66
N ARG A 114 -1.21 -70.08 27.54
CA ARG A 114 0.10 -70.59 27.11
C ARG A 114 1.27 -70.07 27.95
N THR A 115 1.08 -68.98 28.68
CA THR A 115 2.10 -68.39 29.57
C THR A 115 1.86 -68.81 31.03
N GLU A 116 2.93 -68.89 31.83
CA GLU A 116 2.79 -69.18 33.26
C GLU A 116 1.95 -68.12 33.98
N PHE A 117 2.20 -66.84 33.68
CA PHE A 117 1.43 -65.72 34.23
C PHE A 117 -0.07 -65.77 33.85
N GLY A 118 -0.40 -66.05 32.59
CA GLY A 118 -1.80 -66.18 32.14
C GLY A 118 -2.53 -67.35 32.81
N ARG A 119 -1.86 -68.48 33.04
CA ARG A 119 -2.43 -69.59 33.82
C ARG A 119 -2.68 -69.20 35.28
N CYS A 120 -1.79 -68.43 35.89
CA CYS A 120 -1.98 -67.93 37.25
C CYS A 120 -3.16 -66.95 37.34
N LEU A 121 -3.31 -66.04 36.37
CA LEU A 121 -4.46 -65.13 36.30
C LEU A 121 -5.79 -65.88 36.23
N GLU A 122 -5.88 -66.89 35.36
CA GLU A 122 -7.08 -67.69 35.18
C GLU A 122 -7.40 -68.56 36.41
N LYS A 123 -6.39 -69.18 37.04
CA LYS A 123 -6.59 -70.02 38.23
C LYS A 123 -6.97 -69.22 39.48
N LEU A 124 -6.44 -68.01 39.62
CA LEU A 124 -6.62 -67.18 40.81
C LEU A 124 -7.71 -66.12 40.64
N LYS A 125 -8.63 -66.30 39.67
CA LYS A 125 -9.73 -65.36 39.41
C LYS A 125 -10.48 -65.01 40.72
N PRO A 126 -10.89 -63.75 40.91
CA PRO A 126 -11.73 -63.37 42.02
C PRO A 126 -13.09 -64.12 42.00
N ASN A 127 -13.79 -64.07 43.13
CA ASN A 127 -15.07 -64.76 43.30
C ASN A 127 -16.06 -64.37 42.19
N ALA A 128 -16.68 -65.34 41.52
CA ALA A 128 -17.67 -65.09 40.49
C ALA A 128 -18.95 -64.42 41.01
N GLN A 129 -19.22 -64.49 42.33
CA GLN A 129 -20.32 -63.78 43.00
C GLN A 129 -20.04 -62.28 43.18
N ASP A 130 -18.79 -61.86 43.02
CA ASP A 130 -18.38 -60.45 42.94
C ASP A 130 -18.61 -59.92 41.52
N ASN A 131 -19.89 -59.84 41.14
CA ASN A 131 -20.32 -59.49 39.79
C ASN A 131 -21.55 -58.58 39.80
N VAL A 132 -21.43 -57.37 39.25
CA VAL A 132 -22.51 -56.39 39.08
C VAL A 132 -23.06 -56.37 37.66
N PHE A 133 -22.55 -57.21 36.75
CA PHE A 133 -23.06 -57.27 35.39
C PHE A 133 -24.49 -57.80 35.35
N ALA A 134 -25.26 -57.33 34.37
CA ALA A 134 -26.64 -57.79 34.15
C ALA A 134 -26.71 -59.13 33.39
N VAL A 135 -25.61 -59.55 32.76
CA VAL A 135 -25.54 -60.75 31.91
C VAL A 135 -24.36 -61.62 32.34
N ALA A 136 -24.57 -62.93 32.40
CA ALA A 136 -23.52 -63.91 32.66
C ALA A 136 -22.61 -64.08 31.43
N LEU A 137 -21.29 -63.98 31.64
CA LEU A 137 -20.30 -64.20 30.59
C LEU A 137 -19.83 -65.65 30.54
N GLU A 138 -19.54 -66.12 29.33
CA GLU A 138 -18.95 -67.44 29.12
C GLU A 138 -17.53 -67.50 29.74
N GLY A 139 -17.30 -68.44 30.66
CA GLY A 139 -16.04 -68.54 31.41
C GLY A 139 -15.97 -67.75 32.73
N GLY A 140 -17.08 -67.11 33.13
CA GLY A 140 -17.23 -66.34 34.36
C GLY A 140 -17.01 -64.84 34.18
N PRO A 141 -17.42 -64.00 35.13
CA PRO A 141 -17.43 -62.54 34.97
C PRO A 141 -16.02 -61.94 34.77
N TRP A 142 -14.98 -62.58 35.30
CA TRP A 142 -13.58 -62.16 35.17
C TRP A 142 -12.87 -62.73 33.93
N SER A 143 -13.54 -63.49 33.06
CA SER A 143 -12.91 -64.11 31.88
C SER A 143 -12.47 -63.11 30.82
N GLN A 144 -13.17 -61.97 30.75
CA GLN A 144 -12.91 -60.90 29.80
C GLN A 144 -12.77 -59.57 30.52
N LEU A 145 -11.72 -58.81 30.19
CA LEU A 145 -11.42 -57.50 30.73
C LEU A 145 -11.00 -56.55 29.63
N TYR A 146 -11.08 -55.26 29.89
CA TYR A 146 -10.53 -54.22 29.01
C TYR A 146 -9.48 -53.43 29.77
N LEU A 147 -8.26 -53.37 29.25
CA LEU A 147 -7.22 -52.48 29.77
C LEU A 147 -7.37 -51.11 29.12
N PHE A 148 -7.39 -50.06 29.94
CA PHE A 148 -7.33 -48.69 29.45
C PHE A 148 -5.88 -48.24 29.35
N GLU A 149 -5.44 -47.93 28.14
CA GLU A 149 -4.08 -47.48 27.83
C GLU A 149 -4.09 -46.07 27.23
N SER A 150 -3.12 -45.25 27.62
CA SER A 150 -2.81 -43.97 26.96
C SER A 150 -1.29 -43.86 26.79
N GLU A 151 -0.83 -43.65 25.55
CA GLU A 151 0.58 -43.40 25.22
C GLU A 151 1.56 -44.43 25.81
N GLY A 152 1.29 -45.72 25.64
CA GLY A 152 2.18 -46.79 26.15
C GLY A 152 2.08 -47.00 27.66
N THR A 153 1.08 -46.44 28.33
CA THR A 153 0.88 -46.51 29.79
C THR A 153 -0.53 -46.99 30.13
N VAL A 154 -0.63 -48.10 30.85
CA VAL A 154 -1.90 -48.62 31.35
C VAL A 154 -2.37 -47.79 32.54
N LEU A 155 -3.56 -47.21 32.44
CA LEU A 155 -4.20 -46.39 33.49
C LEU A 155 -5.05 -47.23 34.45
N GLY A 156 -5.56 -48.36 33.98
CA GLY A 156 -6.40 -49.27 34.75
C GLY A 156 -7.12 -50.27 33.87
N PHE A 157 -8.07 -51.01 34.42
CA PHE A 157 -8.84 -52.00 33.68
C PHE A 157 -10.28 -52.12 34.18
N THR A 158 -11.16 -52.70 33.38
CA THR A 158 -12.56 -52.93 33.79
C THR A 158 -12.66 -54.00 34.88
N SER A 159 -13.62 -53.87 35.78
CA SER A 159 -13.85 -54.81 36.87
C SER A 159 -15.32 -55.24 36.91
N PRO A 160 -15.60 -56.55 36.96
CA PRO A 160 -16.96 -57.04 37.16
C PRO A 160 -17.57 -56.70 38.51
N ALA A 161 -16.76 -56.34 39.50
CA ALA A 161 -17.23 -56.07 40.85
C ALA A 161 -17.39 -54.56 41.12
N THR A 162 -16.59 -53.72 40.45
CA THR A 162 -16.46 -52.29 40.77
C THR A 162 -16.50 -51.38 39.54
N LEU A 163 -16.85 -51.89 38.37
CA LEU A 163 -16.77 -51.25 37.04
C LEU A 163 -15.36 -51.07 36.52
N VAL A 164 -14.47 -50.47 37.32
CA VAL A 164 -13.09 -50.17 36.94
C VAL A 164 -12.14 -50.29 38.12
N VAL A 165 -10.89 -50.65 37.85
CA VAL A 165 -9.80 -50.71 38.83
C VAL A 165 -8.63 -49.91 38.26
N PRO A 166 -8.24 -48.79 38.90
CA PRO A 166 -7.06 -48.04 38.50
C PRO A 166 -5.78 -48.83 38.78
N THR A 167 -4.76 -48.58 37.97
CA THR A 167 -3.41 -49.11 38.23
C THR A 167 -2.87 -48.64 39.59
N GLY A 168 -1.89 -49.37 40.10
CA GLY A 168 -1.16 -49.01 41.32
C GLY A 168 -0.12 -47.92 41.11
N TYR A 169 0.28 -47.60 39.88
CA TYR A 169 1.31 -46.59 39.62
C TYR A 169 1.19 -46.04 38.19
N LEU A 170 1.24 -44.72 38.05
CA LEU A 170 1.15 -43.97 36.79
C LEU A 170 2.50 -43.35 36.44
N ARG A 171 2.78 -43.20 35.14
CA ARG A 171 3.99 -42.48 34.70
C ARG A 171 3.85 -40.97 35.00
N LYS A 172 4.98 -40.33 35.33
CA LYS A 172 5.04 -38.89 35.71
C LYS A 172 4.43 -37.95 34.67
N ASN A 173 4.57 -38.25 33.38
CA ASN A 173 4.10 -37.40 32.29
C ASN A 173 2.57 -37.23 32.23
N LEU A 174 1.80 -38.18 32.78
CA LEU A 174 0.34 -38.08 32.82
C LEU A 174 -0.18 -36.94 33.71
N SER A 175 0.62 -36.52 34.71
CA SER A 175 0.26 -35.40 35.60
C SER A 175 0.14 -34.05 34.90
N GLN A 176 0.69 -33.91 33.69
CA GLN A 176 0.55 -32.70 32.86
C GLN A 176 -0.81 -32.61 32.16
N ARG A 177 -1.48 -33.76 31.93
CA ARG A 177 -2.78 -33.80 31.24
C ARG A 177 -3.95 -34.08 32.17
N ILE A 178 -3.68 -34.80 33.27
CA ILE A 178 -4.66 -35.16 34.28
C ILE A 178 -4.23 -34.50 35.60
N PRO A 179 -4.80 -33.34 35.97
CA PRO A 179 -4.36 -32.54 37.13
C PRO A 179 -4.36 -33.29 38.46
N TRP A 180 -5.26 -34.27 38.58
CA TRP A 180 -5.45 -35.10 39.75
C TRP A 180 -4.61 -36.37 39.75
N VAL A 181 -3.53 -36.42 38.97
CA VAL A 181 -2.46 -37.41 39.16
C VAL A 181 -1.41 -36.81 40.09
N LYS A 182 -1.32 -37.32 41.33
CA LYS A 182 -0.40 -36.85 42.38
C LYS A 182 0.46 -37.99 42.89
N GLY A 183 1.76 -37.75 43.00
CA GLY A 183 2.70 -38.76 43.51
C GLY A 183 2.71 -40.07 42.71
N ASN A 184 2.36 -40.01 41.40
CA ASN A 184 2.18 -41.17 40.52
C ASN A 184 0.91 -42.02 40.78
N PHE A 185 -0.07 -41.50 41.51
CA PHE A 185 -1.37 -42.14 41.71
C PHE A 185 -2.48 -41.20 41.24
N PHE A 186 -3.65 -41.75 40.93
CA PHE A 186 -4.85 -40.92 40.89
C PHE A 186 -5.13 -40.36 42.29
N ALA A 187 -5.66 -39.16 42.36
CA ALA A 187 -6.18 -38.55 43.57
C ALA A 187 -7.64 -38.14 43.33
N ASP A 188 -8.34 -37.74 44.40
CA ASP A 188 -9.71 -37.26 44.26
C ASP A 188 -9.72 -36.00 43.35
N PRO A 189 -10.42 -36.03 42.21
CA PRO A 189 -10.36 -34.98 41.21
C PRO A 189 -10.93 -33.65 41.71
N ILE A 190 -11.89 -33.68 42.63
CA ILE A 190 -12.57 -32.48 43.14
C ILE A 190 -11.58 -31.59 43.89
N LYS A 191 -10.77 -32.20 44.75
CA LYS A 191 -9.75 -31.50 45.55
C LYS A 191 -8.46 -31.25 44.77
N ASN A 192 -8.28 -31.90 43.61
CA ASN A 192 -7.00 -31.94 42.90
C ASN A 192 -7.06 -31.48 41.44
N GLY A 193 -8.01 -30.62 41.06
CA GLY A 193 -7.91 -29.84 39.83
C GLY A 193 -9.04 -29.94 38.82
N LEU A 194 -10.19 -30.54 39.18
CA LEU A 194 -11.39 -30.55 38.35
C LEU A 194 -11.99 -29.13 38.22
N THR A 195 -12.17 -28.63 37.00
CA THR A 195 -12.74 -27.29 36.73
C THR A 195 -14.26 -27.25 36.89
N GLN A 196 -14.86 -26.07 36.98
CA GLN A 196 -16.32 -25.93 37.10
C GLN A 196 -17.05 -26.55 35.90
N THR A 197 -16.62 -26.26 34.68
CA THR A 197 -17.20 -26.88 33.48
C THR A 197 -17.01 -28.40 33.46
N GLN A 198 -15.86 -28.91 33.92
CA GLN A 198 -15.65 -30.35 34.01
C GLN A 198 -16.57 -31.02 35.04
N LYS A 199 -16.89 -30.34 36.16
CA LYS A 199 -17.88 -30.83 37.12
C LYS A 199 -19.27 -30.91 36.50
N GLU A 200 -19.66 -29.89 35.73
CA GLU A 200 -20.94 -29.83 35.01
C GLU A 200 -21.07 -30.93 33.95
N ILE A 201 -19.96 -31.32 33.31
CA ILE A 201 -19.91 -32.45 32.37
C ILE A 201 -19.94 -33.80 33.11
N LEU A 202 -19.21 -33.92 34.22
CA LEU A 202 -19.06 -35.17 34.96
C LEU A 202 -20.32 -35.57 35.74
N ALA A 203 -21.07 -34.60 36.28
CA ALA A 203 -22.29 -34.84 37.04
C ALA A 203 -23.33 -35.69 36.29
N PRO A 204 -23.78 -35.32 35.07
CA PRO A 204 -24.74 -36.14 34.34
C PRO A 204 -24.16 -37.48 33.87
N TRP A 205 -22.84 -37.55 33.62
CA TRP A 205 -22.16 -38.81 33.30
C TRP A 205 -22.22 -39.81 34.47
N LEU A 206 -21.94 -39.36 35.70
CA LEU A 206 -22.04 -40.18 36.91
C LEU A 206 -23.48 -40.64 37.17
N GLN A 207 -24.45 -39.76 36.97
CA GLN A 207 -25.88 -40.08 37.11
C GLN A 207 -26.30 -41.19 36.11
N ASN A 208 -25.87 -41.07 34.85
CA ASN A 208 -26.12 -42.10 33.83
C ASN A 208 -25.43 -43.43 34.17
N LEU A 209 -24.17 -43.39 34.59
CA LEU A 209 -23.41 -44.58 34.97
C LEU A 209 -24.06 -45.32 36.15
N LYS A 210 -24.53 -44.58 37.17
CA LYS A 210 -25.26 -45.14 38.31
C LYS A 210 -26.58 -45.78 37.86
N ALA A 211 -27.35 -45.12 37.01
CA ALA A 211 -28.61 -45.63 36.50
C ALA A 211 -28.43 -46.96 35.74
N GLU A 212 -27.40 -47.05 34.89
CA GLU A 212 -27.10 -48.28 34.14
C GLU A 212 -26.50 -49.38 35.02
N LEU A 213 -25.72 -49.05 36.06
CA LEU A 213 -25.22 -50.01 37.04
C LEU A 213 -26.35 -50.72 37.82
N LEU A 214 -27.37 -49.97 38.22
CA LEU A 214 -28.48 -50.49 39.04
C LEU A 214 -29.54 -51.24 38.21
N LYS A 215 -29.35 -51.36 36.90
CA LYS A 215 -30.28 -52.01 35.97
C LYS A 215 -30.06 -53.52 35.95
N ASN A 216 -30.81 -54.24 36.78
CA ASN A 216 -30.80 -55.72 36.89
C ASN A 216 -29.40 -56.34 37.19
N PRO A 217 -28.66 -55.89 38.21
CA PRO A 217 -27.35 -56.46 38.53
C PRO A 217 -27.48 -57.88 39.12
N VAL A 218 -26.54 -58.77 38.80
CA VAL A 218 -26.49 -60.13 39.40
C VAL A 218 -26.29 -60.08 40.93
N ASN A 219 -25.56 -59.09 41.44
CA ASN A 219 -25.37 -58.85 42.87
C ASN A 219 -25.87 -57.46 43.27
N GLU A 220 -27.14 -57.37 43.66
CA GLU A 220 -27.82 -56.11 44.03
C GLU A 220 -27.13 -55.39 45.21
N ILE A 221 -26.66 -56.13 46.22
CA ILE A 221 -26.01 -55.54 47.40
C ILE A 221 -24.69 -54.86 47.01
N LEU A 222 -23.86 -55.55 46.20
CA LEU A 222 -22.60 -54.98 45.73
C LEU A 222 -22.83 -53.82 44.77
N ALA A 223 -23.79 -53.94 43.84
CA ALA A 223 -24.16 -52.87 42.92
C ALA A 223 -24.69 -51.64 43.66
N GLY A 224 -25.49 -51.82 44.72
CA GLY A 224 -25.94 -50.75 45.61
C GLY A 224 -24.78 -50.01 46.26
N ARG A 225 -23.81 -50.73 46.82
CA ARG A 225 -22.61 -50.13 47.45
C ARG A 225 -21.75 -49.33 46.45
N VAL A 226 -21.58 -49.84 45.23
CA VAL A 226 -20.87 -49.10 44.16
C VAL A 226 -21.70 -47.88 43.73
N GLY A 227 -23.03 -48.02 43.63
CA GLY A 227 -23.96 -46.94 43.32
C GLY A 227 -23.97 -45.83 44.37
N ASP A 228 -23.84 -46.17 45.66
CA ASP A 228 -23.71 -45.22 46.76
C ASP A 228 -22.41 -44.40 46.62
N GLU A 229 -21.29 -45.03 46.25
CA GLU A 229 -20.04 -44.30 46.01
C GLU A 229 -20.09 -43.37 44.78
N LEU A 230 -20.83 -43.77 43.72
CA LEU A 230 -21.09 -42.90 42.58
C LEU A 230 -21.99 -41.71 42.97
N GLU A 231 -22.99 -41.93 43.82
CA GLU A 231 -23.86 -40.86 44.34
C GLU A 231 -23.07 -39.91 45.25
N ASN A 232 -22.28 -40.43 46.18
CA ASN A 232 -21.40 -39.62 47.03
C ASN A 232 -20.45 -38.78 46.16
N PHE A 233 -19.93 -39.33 45.06
CA PHE A 233 -19.10 -38.57 44.14
C PHE A 233 -19.91 -37.47 43.42
N LEU A 234 -21.13 -37.77 42.98
CA LEU A 234 -22.04 -36.80 42.34
C LEU A 234 -22.40 -35.64 43.29
N GLU A 235 -22.78 -35.94 44.52
CA GLU A 235 -23.12 -34.94 45.55
C GLU A 235 -21.92 -34.03 45.87
N ASP A 236 -20.73 -34.63 46.01
CA ASP A 236 -19.49 -33.90 46.29
C ASP A 236 -19.08 -32.94 45.15
N LEU A 237 -19.55 -33.14 43.90
CA LEU A 237 -19.29 -32.20 42.79
C LEU A 237 -19.94 -30.82 43.04
N ASN A 238 -21.00 -30.76 43.84
CA ASN A 238 -21.73 -29.53 44.19
C ASN A 238 -22.20 -28.70 42.98
N VAL A 239 -22.81 -29.36 41.99
CA VAL A 239 -23.34 -28.73 40.78
C VAL A 239 -24.82 -28.35 40.99
N SER A 240 -25.18 -27.10 40.70
CA SER A 240 -26.51 -26.55 41.02
C SER A 240 -27.66 -27.12 40.17
N ARG A 241 -27.36 -27.56 38.95
CA ARG A 241 -28.32 -28.15 38.01
C ARG A 241 -27.62 -29.24 37.20
N ILE A 242 -28.19 -30.45 37.22
CA ILE A 242 -27.69 -31.57 36.42
C ILE A 242 -28.43 -31.57 35.09
N GLU A 243 -27.69 -31.43 33.99
CA GLU A 243 -28.24 -31.51 32.64
C GLU A 243 -28.40 -32.96 32.16
N THR A 244 -28.92 -33.18 30.96
CA THR A 244 -29.00 -34.53 30.39
C THR A 244 -27.63 -34.97 29.88
N PHE A 245 -27.19 -36.18 30.23
CA PHE A 245 -25.93 -36.74 29.75
C PHE A 245 -25.84 -36.75 28.22
N GLN A 246 -24.77 -36.14 27.70
CA GLN A 246 -24.43 -36.14 26.28
C GLN A 246 -23.20 -37.03 26.06
N PRO A 247 -23.37 -38.25 25.50
CA PRO A 247 -22.24 -39.11 25.16
C PRO A 247 -21.47 -38.54 23.96
N THR A 248 -20.21 -38.95 23.81
CA THR A 248 -19.42 -38.69 22.59
C THR A 248 -20.14 -39.16 21.32
N GLU A 249 -19.89 -38.44 20.23
CA GLU A 249 -20.38 -38.79 18.89
C GLU A 249 -19.53 -39.86 18.19
N ARG A 250 -18.39 -40.26 18.79
CA ARG A 250 -17.53 -41.31 18.23
C ARG A 250 -18.17 -42.69 18.43
N ALA A 251 -18.28 -43.45 17.34
CA ALA A 251 -18.82 -44.82 17.39
C ALA A 251 -17.99 -45.77 18.28
N PHE A 252 -16.65 -45.62 18.29
CA PHE A 252 -15.73 -46.41 19.11
C PHE A 252 -14.71 -45.48 19.79
N PRO A 253 -15.08 -44.79 20.87
CA PRO A 253 -14.24 -43.75 21.46
C PRO A 253 -12.93 -44.29 22.05
N PHE A 254 -12.92 -45.56 22.46
CA PHE A 254 -11.72 -46.26 22.94
C PHE A 254 -11.11 -47.20 21.89
N GLY A 255 -11.58 -47.17 20.64
CA GLY A 255 -11.19 -48.13 19.59
C GLY A 255 -11.84 -49.52 19.71
N GLU A 256 -12.47 -49.84 20.84
CA GLU A 256 -13.12 -51.11 21.13
C GLU A 256 -14.46 -50.88 21.86
N ALA A 257 -15.48 -51.68 21.54
CA ALA A 257 -16.77 -51.62 22.25
C ALA A 257 -16.70 -52.34 23.60
N LEU A 258 -16.95 -51.59 24.68
CA LEU A 258 -17.02 -52.14 26.02
C LEU A 258 -18.33 -52.92 26.21
N ALA A 259 -18.23 -54.17 26.66
CA ALA A 259 -19.38 -55.02 26.97
C ALA A 259 -19.02 -55.99 28.11
N PRO A 260 -19.98 -56.46 28.92
CA PRO A 260 -21.43 -56.22 28.86
C PRO A 260 -21.88 -54.99 29.67
N VAL A 261 -23.18 -54.69 29.71
CA VAL A 261 -23.78 -53.70 30.62
C VAL A 261 -23.42 -54.06 32.08
N PRO A 262 -22.97 -53.10 32.91
CA PRO A 262 -22.94 -51.64 32.72
C PRO A 262 -21.65 -51.04 32.10
N LEU A 263 -20.69 -51.85 31.62
CA LEU A 263 -19.44 -51.30 31.06
C LEU A 263 -19.65 -50.44 29.81
N THR A 264 -20.74 -50.66 29.07
CA THR A 264 -21.18 -49.81 27.94
C THR A 264 -21.41 -48.35 28.35
N ALA A 265 -21.76 -48.10 29.62
CA ALA A 265 -22.03 -46.76 30.15
C ALA A 265 -20.75 -45.98 30.50
N LEU A 266 -19.56 -46.60 30.43
CA LEU A 266 -18.26 -45.93 30.59
C LEU A 266 -17.87 -45.08 29.36
N ILE A 267 -18.76 -44.92 28.40
CA ILE A 267 -18.58 -44.08 27.22
C ILE A 267 -18.24 -42.63 27.63
N PRO A 268 -17.22 -41.97 27.04
CA PRO A 268 -16.86 -40.60 27.41
C PRO A 268 -17.98 -39.59 27.16
N ALA A 269 -17.96 -38.50 27.91
CA ALA A 269 -18.83 -37.36 27.66
C ALA A 269 -18.38 -36.57 26.41
N LYS A 270 -19.35 -35.98 25.72
CA LYS A 270 -19.12 -35.11 24.56
C LYS A 270 -18.16 -33.96 24.91
N VAL A 271 -17.31 -33.58 23.97
CA VAL A 271 -16.41 -32.42 24.11
C VAL A 271 -17.22 -31.13 24.16
N VAL A 272 -16.95 -30.28 25.15
CA VAL A 272 -17.52 -28.93 25.25
C VAL A 272 -16.50 -27.91 24.75
N GLU A 273 -16.78 -27.28 23.61
CA GLU A 273 -15.96 -26.20 23.09
C GLU A 273 -16.26 -24.89 23.84
N GLN A 274 -15.20 -24.16 24.21
CA GLN A 274 -15.30 -22.86 24.84
C GLN A 274 -14.57 -21.81 24.01
N GLU A 275 -15.06 -20.58 24.06
CA GLU A 275 -14.34 -19.45 23.48
C GLU A 275 -13.01 -19.22 24.21
N SER A 276 -12.02 -18.71 23.47
CA SER A 276 -10.73 -18.37 24.04
C SER A 276 -10.81 -17.09 24.86
N ASN A 277 -10.14 -17.07 26.02
CA ASN A 277 -9.98 -15.86 26.83
C ASN A 277 -8.67 -15.10 26.52
N VAL A 278 -7.76 -15.74 25.78
CA VAL A 278 -6.38 -15.26 25.56
C VAL A 278 -6.08 -14.97 24.08
N LYS A 279 -7.11 -14.96 23.23
CA LYS A 279 -7.00 -14.62 21.80
C LYS A 279 -6.69 -13.14 21.66
N VAL A 280 -5.64 -12.81 20.90
CA VAL A 280 -5.28 -11.43 20.56
C VAL A 280 -6.31 -10.86 19.61
N LEU A 281 -6.81 -9.67 19.94
CA LEU A 281 -7.68 -8.89 19.07
C LEU A 281 -6.82 -8.09 18.10
N ALA A 282 -6.93 -8.42 16.81
CA ALA A 282 -6.25 -7.70 15.73
C ALA A 282 -6.78 -6.27 15.59
N SER A 283 -5.98 -5.40 14.99
CA SER A 283 -6.38 -4.06 14.59
C SER A 283 -7.65 -4.08 13.74
N ARG A 284 -8.47 -3.05 13.90
CA ARG A 284 -9.71 -2.92 13.15
C ARG A 284 -9.44 -2.97 11.64
N GLY A 285 -10.14 -3.86 10.94
CA GLY A 285 -10.02 -4.02 9.48
C GLY A 285 -8.99 -5.08 9.05
N LEU A 286 -8.19 -5.62 9.97
CA LEU A 286 -7.32 -6.76 9.71
C LEU A 286 -8.04 -8.07 10.05
N ASN A 287 -7.91 -9.06 9.17
CA ASN A 287 -8.44 -10.40 9.34
C ASN A 287 -7.30 -11.41 9.11
N PRO A 288 -6.43 -11.64 10.11
CA PRO A 288 -5.30 -12.54 9.98
C PRO A 288 -5.78 -13.96 9.66
N ALA A 289 -5.04 -14.67 8.80
CA ALA A 289 -5.41 -16.01 8.33
C ALA A 289 -5.46 -17.05 9.48
N LYS A 290 -4.67 -16.80 10.53
CA LYS A 290 -4.65 -17.60 11.76
C LYS A 290 -4.95 -16.68 12.95
N PRO A 291 -5.76 -17.11 13.93
CA PRO A 291 -5.86 -16.42 15.21
C PRO A 291 -4.58 -16.60 16.04
N LEU A 292 -4.19 -15.56 16.78
CA LEU A 292 -3.04 -15.57 17.68
C LEU A 292 -3.52 -15.66 19.14
N TYR A 293 -2.88 -16.52 19.92
CA TYR A 293 -3.18 -16.75 21.34
C TYR A 293 -1.91 -16.55 22.17
N ILE A 294 -2.05 -15.85 23.31
CA ILE A 294 -0.94 -15.63 24.24
C ILE A 294 -0.96 -16.68 25.34
N ILE A 295 0.16 -17.38 25.51
CA ILE A 295 0.34 -18.40 26.54
C ILE A 295 1.26 -17.84 27.63
N ASP A 296 0.68 -17.23 28.66
CA ASP A 296 1.40 -16.76 29.84
C ASP A 296 0.73 -17.24 31.13
N PRO A 297 1.15 -18.41 31.65
CA PRO A 297 0.58 -18.97 32.87
C PRO A 297 0.91 -18.16 34.13
N ASN A 298 1.87 -17.22 34.08
CA ASN A 298 2.31 -16.46 35.24
C ASN A 298 1.54 -15.14 35.38
N GLN A 299 1.40 -14.38 34.29
CA GLN A 299 0.81 -13.05 34.34
C GLN A 299 -0.71 -13.05 34.15
N LEU A 300 -1.23 -13.92 33.28
CA LEU A 300 -2.66 -13.91 32.91
C LEU A 300 -3.60 -14.17 34.09
N PRO A 301 -3.36 -15.13 35.01
CA PRO A 301 -4.27 -15.38 36.14
C PRO A 301 -4.48 -14.15 37.04
N ALA A 302 -3.37 -13.51 37.42
CA ALA A 302 -3.41 -12.30 38.24
C ALA A 302 -4.06 -11.12 37.50
N MET A 303 -3.75 -10.94 36.20
CA MET A 303 -4.32 -9.87 35.37
C MET A 303 -5.84 -10.04 35.18
N MET A 304 -6.30 -11.27 35.01
CA MET A 304 -7.72 -11.58 34.76
C MET A 304 -8.54 -11.74 36.04
N GLY A 305 -7.90 -11.85 37.20
CA GLY A 305 -8.60 -12.11 38.47
C GLY A 305 -9.33 -13.44 38.47
N ARG A 306 -8.71 -14.46 37.86
CA ARG A 306 -9.25 -15.81 37.69
C ARG A 306 -8.17 -16.84 37.97
N ASP A 307 -8.60 -18.01 38.42
CA ASP A 307 -7.70 -19.14 38.53
C ASP A 307 -7.20 -19.56 37.13
N ILE A 308 -5.95 -19.97 37.02
CA ILE A 308 -5.34 -20.41 35.76
C ILE A 308 -6.12 -21.55 35.07
N ARG A 309 -6.88 -22.33 35.84
CA ARG A 309 -7.74 -23.42 35.34
C ARG A 309 -9.02 -22.93 34.67
N ASP A 310 -9.46 -21.71 34.98
CA ASP A 310 -10.69 -21.12 34.45
C ASP A 310 -10.40 -20.22 33.22
N ILE A 311 -9.14 -20.11 32.81
CA ILE A 311 -8.72 -19.36 31.62
C ILE A 311 -8.58 -20.34 30.46
N ASN A 312 -9.52 -20.31 29.52
CA ASN A 312 -9.49 -21.15 28.33
C ASN A 312 -8.58 -20.58 27.23
N VAL A 313 -7.75 -21.43 26.64
CA VAL A 313 -6.89 -21.08 25.51
C VAL A 313 -7.60 -21.33 24.19
N ILE A 314 -8.08 -22.55 23.97
CA ILE A 314 -8.76 -22.95 22.73
C ILE A 314 -9.53 -24.26 22.92
N GLY A 315 -10.75 -24.34 22.39
CA GLY A 315 -11.62 -25.51 22.59
C GLY A 315 -11.89 -25.73 24.07
N SER A 316 -11.53 -26.89 24.60
CA SER A 316 -11.65 -27.25 26.03
C SER A 316 -10.33 -27.12 26.82
N SER A 317 -9.26 -26.60 26.20
CA SER A 317 -7.92 -26.60 26.77
C SER A 317 -7.66 -25.35 27.61
N ALA A 318 -7.70 -25.51 28.93
CA ALA A 318 -7.35 -24.47 29.90
C ALA A 318 -5.85 -24.15 29.93
N LEU A 319 -5.51 -22.91 30.28
CA LEU A 319 -4.15 -22.38 30.36
C LEU A 319 -3.26 -23.19 31.31
N ALA A 320 -3.83 -23.73 32.39
CA ALA A 320 -3.11 -24.50 33.41
C ALA A 320 -2.37 -25.72 32.84
N ASN A 321 -2.94 -26.37 31.83
CA ASN A 321 -2.44 -27.63 31.25
C ASN A 321 -2.26 -27.51 29.73
N PHE A 322 -2.13 -26.29 29.21
CA PHE A 322 -2.00 -26.09 27.78
C PHE A 322 -0.63 -26.57 27.29
N ASP A 323 -0.64 -27.52 26.35
CA ASP A 323 0.55 -28.02 25.67
C ASP A 323 0.46 -27.72 24.18
N ARG A 324 1.32 -26.82 23.69
CA ARG A 324 1.38 -26.41 22.28
C ARG A 324 1.57 -27.60 21.33
N SER A 325 2.24 -28.68 21.75
CA SER A 325 2.50 -29.85 20.91
C SER A 325 1.22 -30.60 20.50
N LEU A 326 0.18 -30.55 21.34
CA LEU A 326 -1.11 -31.20 21.09
C LEU A 326 -2.02 -30.39 20.16
N HIS A 327 -1.61 -29.16 19.84
CA HIS A 327 -2.38 -28.22 19.04
C HIS A 327 -1.68 -27.85 17.72
N GLN A 328 -0.66 -28.62 17.31
CA GLN A 328 0.09 -28.37 16.07
C GLN A 328 -0.79 -28.40 14.81
N ASN A 329 -1.84 -29.22 14.79
CA ASN A 329 -2.78 -29.34 13.67
C ASN A 329 -3.95 -28.35 13.73
N VAL A 330 -4.01 -27.49 14.76
CA VAL A 330 -5.07 -26.50 14.91
C VAL A 330 -4.72 -25.25 14.13
N ASN A 331 -5.70 -24.66 13.44
CA ASN A 331 -5.50 -23.40 12.72
C ASN A 331 -5.41 -22.22 13.70
N GLY A 332 -4.25 -22.05 14.35
CA GLY A 332 -3.97 -21.00 15.31
C GLY A 332 -2.49 -20.91 15.66
N LEU A 333 -2.05 -19.75 16.14
CA LEU A 333 -0.68 -19.49 16.56
C LEU A 333 -0.65 -19.29 18.08
N PHE A 334 0.22 -20.02 18.77
CA PHE A 334 0.32 -20.00 20.23
C PHE A 334 1.72 -19.51 20.60
N LEU A 335 1.80 -18.25 21.01
CA LEU A 335 3.06 -17.59 21.34
C LEU A 335 3.19 -17.38 22.84
N PHE A 336 4.38 -17.65 23.35
CA PHE A 336 4.82 -17.27 24.68
C PHE A 336 5.33 -15.82 24.68
N PRO A 337 5.38 -15.14 25.85
CA PRO A 337 5.78 -13.73 25.95
C PRO A 337 7.08 -13.37 25.22
N ASP A 338 8.12 -14.20 25.34
CA ASP A 338 9.43 -13.96 24.73
C ASP A 338 9.42 -14.12 23.19
N GLU A 339 8.47 -14.89 22.65
CA GLU A 339 8.34 -15.15 21.21
C GLU A 339 7.65 -14.00 20.46
N LEU A 340 7.07 -13.03 21.18
CA LEU A 340 6.52 -11.79 20.60
C LEU A 340 7.60 -10.83 20.13
N PHE A 341 8.84 -11.04 20.59
CA PHE A 341 10.00 -10.21 20.30
C PHE A 341 11.02 -10.97 19.48
N THR A 342 11.87 -10.26 18.74
CA THR A 342 13.07 -10.85 18.16
C THR A 342 14.06 -11.26 19.27
N LYS A 343 15.02 -12.11 18.92
CA LYS A 343 16.11 -12.47 19.85
C LYS A 343 17.03 -11.28 20.13
N GLU A 344 17.27 -10.47 19.11
CA GLU A 344 18.24 -9.38 19.11
C GLU A 344 17.60 -8.07 18.62
N LEU A 345 18.22 -6.95 19.01
CA LEU A 345 17.84 -5.61 18.57
C LEU A 345 18.99 -5.05 17.73
N PHE A 346 18.69 -4.69 16.49
CA PHE A 346 19.63 -4.03 15.58
C PHE A 346 19.46 -2.51 15.65
N TYR A 347 20.58 -1.81 15.67
CA TYR A 347 20.60 -0.35 15.88
C TYR A 347 21.78 0.33 15.18
N THR A 348 21.75 1.65 15.14
CA THR A 348 22.89 2.48 14.74
C THR A 348 23.01 3.71 15.66
N ARG A 349 24.23 4.20 15.83
CA ARG A 349 24.58 5.37 16.67
C ARG A 349 24.44 6.68 15.89
N SER A 350 23.33 6.83 15.20
CA SER A 350 22.94 8.04 14.48
C SER A 350 21.43 8.18 14.54
N LYS A 351 20.93 9.35 14.95
CA LYS A 351 19.50 9.62 15.05
C LYS A 351 18.94 10.07 13.70
N GLY A 352 17.69 9.69 13.42
CA GLY A 352 16.95 10.27 12.30
C GLY A 352 17.23 9.60 10.95
N LEU A 353 17.70 8.35 10.94
CA LEU A 353 17.98 7.61 9.71
C LEU A 353 16.74 6.91 9.13
N LEU A 354 15.61 6.90 9.84
CA LEU A 354 14.33 6.32 9.42
C LEU A 354 13.19 7.36 9.47
N PRO A 355 13.31 8.52 8.80
CA PRO A 355 12.38 9.64 8.94
C PRO A 355 10.94 9.32 8.51
N GLY A 356 10.74 8.28 7.69
CA GLY A 356 9.41 7.84 7.26
C GLY A 356 8.75 6.87 8.23
N THR A 357 9.44 6.46 9.30
CA THR A 357 8.87 5.66 10.38
C THR A 357 8.49 6.55 11.57
N TRP A 358 7.60 6.09 12.45
CA TRP A 358 7.36 6.80 13.72
C TRP A 358 8.41 6.49 14.79
N LEU A 359 9.32 5.54 14.55
CA LEU A 359 10.37 5.15 15.50
C LEU A 359 11.27 6.32 15.86
N ASP A 360 11.72 7.09 14.87
CA ASP A 360 12.62 8.24 15.08
C ASP A 360 12.00 9.35 15.94
N ARG A 361 10.67 9.50 15.91
CA ARG A 361 9.95 10.50 16.73
C ARG A 361 9.72 10.00 18.15
N LYS A 362 9.50 8.69 18.32
CA LYS A 362 9.09 8.08 19.58
C LYS A 362 10.26 7.64 20.44
N LEU A 363 11.40 7.33 19.83
CA LEU A 363 12.64 7.00 20.52
C LEU A 363 13.29 8.29 21.04
N ASN A 364 13.03 8.66 22.30
CA ASN A 364 13.69 9.79 22.95
C ASN A 364 15.01 9.36 23.62
N LEU A 365 15.85 8.59 22.91
CA LEU A 365 17.13 8.08 23.40
C LEU A 365 18.31 8.76 22.67
N ASP A 366 19.43 8.86 23.38
CA ASP A 366 20.65 9.57 22.95
C ASP A 366 21.20 9.04 21.61
N ASN A 367 20.95 9.76 20.52
CA ASN A 367 21.56 9.53 19.20
C ASN A 367 21.40 8.11 18.59
N LEU A 368 20.30 7.41 18.87
CA LEU A 368 20.05 6.06 18.33
C LEU A 368 18.96 6.06 17.24
N THR A 369 19.13 5.19 16.24
CA THR A 369 18.05 4.68 15.37
C THR A 369 18.00 3.17 15.55
N ILE A 370 16.82 2.60 15.78
CA ILE A 370 16.62 1.15 16.01
C ILE A 370 15.65 0.58 14.99
N PHE A 371 15.73 -0.74 14.74
CA PHE A 371 14.65 -1.47 14.07
C PHE A 371 13.73 -2.05 15.13
N LEU A 372 12.41 -2.03 14.89
CA LEU A 372 11.44 -2.48 15.90
C LEU A 372 11.59 -3.99 16.14
N PRO A 373 12.05 -4.44 17.32
CA PRO A 373 12.46 -5.83 17.57
C PRO A 373 11.28 -6.72 17.95
N LEU A 374 10.22 -6.67 17.13
CA LEU A 374 9.02 -7.48 17.27
C LEU A 374 9.03 -8.62 16.28
N ASN A 375 8.42 -9.74 16.65
CA ASN A 375 8.24 -10.86 15.73
C ASN A 375 7.48 -10.41 14.47
N SER A 376 8.01 -10.76 13.29
CA SER A 376 7.48 -10.29 12.01
C SER A 376 6.01 -10.64 11.79
N ILE A 377 5.54 -11.72 12.40
CA ILE A 377 4.14 -12.17 12.32
C ILE A 377 3.15 -11.12 12.83
N LEU A 378 3.58 -10.23 13.75
CA LEU A 378 2.72 -9.21 14.32
C LEU A 378 2.26 -8.16 13.28
N LYS A 379 2.93 -8.04 12.13
CA LYS A 379 2.48 -7.18 11.02
C LYS A 379 1.15 -7.62 10.40
N GLU A 380 0.75 -8.90 10.59
CA GLU A 380 -0.56 -9.41 10.14
C GLU A 380 -1.71 -9.05 11.09
N TYR A 381 -1.38 -8.69 12.33
CA TYR A 381 -2.36 -8.44 13.40
C TYR A 381 -2.49 -6.97 13.74
N PHE A 382 -1.45 -6.16 13.47
CA PHE A 382 -1.41 -4.77 13.87
C PHE A 382 -1.13 -3.82 12.71
N THR A 383 -1.89 -2.73 12.65
CA THR A 383 -1.58 -1.57 11.81
C THR A 383 -0.39 -0.80 12.37
N SER A 384 0.27 0.00 11.54
CA SER A 384 1.40 0.81 12.01
C SER A 384 0.97 1.81 13.08
N GLN A 385 -0.23 2.39 12.93
CA GLN A 385 -0.82 3.32 13.89
C GLN A 385 -1.12 2.63 15.23
N ASP A 386 -1.63 1.40 15.22
CA ASP A 386 -1.89 0.68 16.46
C ASP A 386 -0.58 0.37 17.19
N LEU A 387 0.47 -0.09 16.49
CA LEU A 387 1.80 -0.27 17.09
C LEU A 387 2.38 1.06 17.63
N GLU A 388 2.15 2.19 16.96
CA GLU A 388 2.53 3.51 17.47
C GLU A 388 1.82 3.86 18.80
N THR A 389 0.67 3.26 19.12
CA THR A 389 0.03 3.44 20.44
C THR A 389 0.42 2.38 21.47
N GLN A 390 0.67 1.15 21.02
CA GLN A 390 0.87 -0.01 21.89
C GLN A 390 2.33 -0.23 22.32
N VAL A 391 3.31 0.24 21.54
CA VAL A 391 4.74 0.05 21.85
C VAL A 391 5.25 1.17 22.75
N GLN A 392 6.17 0.90 23.67
CA GLN A 392 6.89 1.93 24.43
C GLN A 392 8.38 1.57 24.52
N PHE A 393 9.23 2.60 24.57
CA PHE A 393 10.68 2.45 24.66
C PHE A 393 11.21 3.18 25.89
N SER A 394 12.19 2.59 26.57
CA SER A 394 12.95 3.27 27.63
C SER A 394 14.41 2.80 27.61
N SER A 395 15.34 3.70 27.91
CA SER A 395 16.75 3.32 28.09
C SER A 395 16.93 2.71 29.46
N ILE A 396 17.74 1.67 29.51
CA ILE A 396 18.05 0.91 30.72
C ILE A 396 19.52 0.53 30.74
N ASN A 397 20.04 0.20 31.91
CA ASN A 397 21.31 -0.50 32.05
C ASN A 397 21.01 -1.99 32.23
N THR A 398 21.48 -2.79 31.29
CA THR A 398 21.44 -4.26 31.37
C THR A 398 22.74 -4.77 32.01
N PRO A 399 22.81 -6.04 32.44
CA PRO A 399 24.06 -6.65 32.91
C PRO A 399 25.21 -6.59 31.88
N GLU A 400 24.89 -6.51 30.58
CA GLU A 400 25.86 -6.46 29.48
C GLU A 400 26.22 -5.01 29.06
N GLY A 401 25.65 -3.99 29.72
CA GLY A 401 25.85 -2.57 29.41
C GLY A 401 24.56 -1.83 29.05
N PRO A 402 24.63 -0.67 28.37
CA PRO A 402 23.45 0.10 28.01
C PRO A 402 22.51 -0.71 27.10
N GLY A 403 21.21 -0.52 27.27
CA GLY A 403 20.19 -1.27 26.56
C GLY A 403 18.92 -0.47 26.33
N VAL A 404 18.00 -1.07 25.60
CA VAL A 404 16.66 -0.56 25.33
C VAL A 404 15.63 -1.56 25.84
N LYS A 405 14.74 -1.09 26.70
CA LYS A 405 13.55 -1.81 27.15
C LYS A 405 12.40 -1.51 26.19
N VAL A 406 11.83 -2.56 25.60
CA VAL A 406 10.69 -2.49 24.70
C VAL A 406 9.47 -3.10 25.39
N THR A 407 8.40 -2.31 25.51
CA THR A 407 7.12 -2.76 26.06
C THR A 407 6.09 -2.83 24.94
N LEU A 408 5.34 -3.93 24.86
CA LEU A 408 4.25 -4.13 23.90
C LEU A 408 2.93 -4.34 24.66
N GLY A 409 1.92 -3.52 24.33
CA GLY A 409 0.54 -3.72 24.74
C GLY A 409 -0.28 -4.53 23.73
N LEU A 410 -1.07 -5.49 24.22
CA LEU A 410 -2.00 -6.30 23.44
C LEU A 410 -3.38 -6.25 24.08
N THR A 411 -4.44 -6.38 23.27
CA THR A 411 -5.81 -6.57 23.78
C THR A 411 -6.23 -8.02 23.57
N LEU A 412 -6.68 -8.69 24.64
CA LEU A 412 -7.12 -10.08 24.63
C LEU A 412 -8.64 -10.19 24.75
N SER A 413 -9.22 -11.26 24.18
CA SER A 413 -10.66 -11.51 24.12
C SER A 413 -11.35 -11.62 25.47
N GLY A 414 -10.69 -12.12 26.53
CA GLY A 414 -11.26 -12.18 27.88
C GLY A 414 -12.55 -12.99 28.01
N PHE A 415 -13.50 -12.56 28.84
CA PHE A 415 -14.69 -13.33 29.23
C PHE A 415 -16.00 -12.65 28.80
N GLU A 416 -17.05 -13.44 28.60
CA GLU A 416 -18.41 -12.92 28.52
C GLU A 416 -18.90 -12.44 29.89
N GLU A 417 -19.47 -11.24 29.94
CA GLU A 417 -20.15 -10.68 31.11
C GLU A 417 -21.59 -10.29 30.76
N LYS A 418 -22.54 -10.62 31.65
CA LYS A 418 -23.90 -10.09 31.57
C LYS A 418 -23.93 -8.69 32.15
N THR A 419 -24.29 -7.73 31.32
CA THR A 419 -24.54 -6.34 31.72
C THR A 419 -25.79 -6.25 32.61
N VAL A 420 -25.94 -5.12 33.30
CA VAL A 420 -27.10 -4.81 34.17
C VAL A 420 -28.44 -4.85 33.39
N SER A 421 -28.40 -4.64 32.07
CA SER A 421 -29.55 -4.76 31.16
C SER A 421 -29.83 -6.19 30.67
N GLY A 422 -29.05 -7.18 31.13
CA GLY A 422 -29.17 -8.59 30.73
C GLY A 422 -28.51 -8.93 29.38
N GLN A 423 -27.86 -7.97 28.70
CA GLN A 423 -27.12 -8.22 27.47
C GLN A 423 -25.74 -8.83 27.78
N VAL A 424 -25.34 -9.86 27.04
CA VAL A 424 -24.01 -10.46 27.12
C VAL A 424 -23.03 -9.60 26.32
N GLN A 425 -21.94 -9.15 26.95
CA GLN A 425 -20.85 -8.42 26.32
C GLN A 425 -19.51 -9.07 26.64
N GLN A 426 -18.62 -9.15 25.67
CA GLN A 426 -17.26 -9.63 25.88
C GLN A 426 -16.42 -8.56 26.60
N ARG A 427 -15.97 -8.87 27.82
CA ARG A 427 -14.99 -8.07 28.57
C ARG A 427 -13.58 -8.42 28.09
N THR A 428 -12.91 -7.45 27.48
CA THR A 428 -11.53 -7.57 26.98
C THR A 428 -10.51 -7.15 28.03
N PHE A 429 -9.26 -7.63 27.89
CA PHE A 429 -8.17 -7.32 28.82
C PHE A 429 -6.96 -6.74 28.10
N LYS A 430 -6.32 -5.72 28.70
CA LYS A 430 -5.05 -5.15 28.21
C LYS A 430 -3.89 -5.90 28.83
N TYR A 431 -3.23 -6.71 28.02
CA TYR A 431 -2.01 -7.44 28.38
C TYR A 431 -0.78 -6.62 28.00
N ARG A 432 0.25 -6.59 28.86
CA ARG A 432 1.51 -5.88 28.60
C ARG A 432 2.68 -6.81 28.85
N VAL A 433 3.57 -6.91 27.87
CA VAL A 433 4.81 -7.67 27.95
C VAL A 433 6.00 -6.74 27.70
N THR A 434 7.12 -7.02 28.33
CA THR A 434 8.35 -6.22 28.21
C THR A 434 9.55 -7.11 27.97
N LYS A 435 10.49 -6.65 27.13
CA LYS A 435 11.79 -7.28 26.93
C LYS A 435 12.91 -6.25 26.95
N ASP A 436 14.01 -6.62 27.60
CA ASP A 436 15.20 -5.80 27.77
C ASP A 436 16.26 -6.25 26.76
N PHE A 437 16.71 -5.34 25.89
CA PHE A 437 17.69 -5.62 24.85
C PHE A 437 19.01 -4.90 25.13
N PRO A 438 20.13 -5.62 25.34
CA PRO A 438 21.44 -5.01 25.41
C PRO A 438 21.89 -4.48 24.03
N LEU A 439 22.54 -3.32 24.00
CA LEU A 439 23.13 -2.75 22.78
C LEU A 439 24.49 -3.39 22.50
N ARG A 440 24.45 -4.60 21.92
CA ARG A 440 25.65 -5.38 21.56
C ARG A 440 26.35 -4.82 20.33
N ALA A 441 27.68 -4.81 20.34
CA ALA A 441 28.49 -4.21 19.27
C ALA A 441 28.34 -4.94 17.93
N GLU A 442 28.07 -6.24 17.96
CA GLU A 442 27.79 -7.10 16.80
C GLU A 442 26.45 -6.78 16.11
N ASN A 443 25.49 -6.18 16.82
CA ASN A 443 24.17 -5.80 16.28
C ASN A 443 24.14 -4.34 15.79
N GLU A 444 25.28 -3.66 15.82
CA GLU A 444 25.41 -2.29 15.35
C GLU A 444 25.54 -2.23 13.82
N ILE A 445 24.57 -1.61 13.16
CA ILE A 445 24.55 -1.33 11.73
C ILE A 445 25.51 -0.17 11.44
N LYS A 446 26.62 -0.50 10.77
CA LYS A 446 27.69 0.44 10.39
C LYS A 446 27.71 0.78 8.90
N THR A 447 26.99 0.03 8.08
CA THR A 447 26.86 0.23 6.63
C THR A 447 25.81 1.31 6.32
N ALA A 448 25.88 1.87 5.11
CA ALA A 448 24.97 2.91 4.67
C ALA A 448 23.55 2.37 4.48
N PHE A 449 22.54 3.15 4.90
CA PHE A 449 21.14 2.78 4.68
C PHE A 449 20.82 2.86 3.18
N PRO A 450 20.07 1.88 2.62
CA PRO A 450 19.63 1.96 1.23
C PRO A 450 18.73 3.17 1.03
N THR A 451 18.75 3.78 -0.15
CA THR A 451 17.68 4.72 -0.54
C THR A 451 16.35 3.96 -0.63
N LEU A 452 15.42 4.28 0.28
CA LEU A 452 14.14 3.60 0.43
C LEU A 452 13.02 4.63 0.56
N ALA A 453 12.02 4.56 -0.34
CA ALA A 453 10.90 5.48 -0.34
C ALA A 453 9.60 4.85 -0.81
N LEU A 454 8.48 5.42 -0.37
CA LEU A 454 7.12 5.03 -0.74
C LEU A 454 6.42 6.18 -1.47
N TRP A 455 5.71 5.86 -2.54
CA TRP A 455 4.82 6.79 -3.24
C TRP A 455 3.54 6.07 -3.73
N PRO A 456 2.36 6.70 -3.70
CA PRO A 456 2.10 7.98 -3.05
C PRO A 456 1.89 7.77 -1.55
N ASN A 457 2.39 8.70 -0.75
CA ASN A 457 2.13 8.76 0.68
C ASN A 457 0.80 9.45 0.95
N VAL A 458 -0.28 8.69 0.80
CA VAL A 458 -1.67 9.14 1.02
C VAL A 458 -2.34 8.32 2.11
N PRO A 459 -3.39 8.85 2.77
CA PRO A 459 -4.11 8.10 3.79
C PRO A 459 -4.66 6.77 3.24
N PRO A 460 -4.50 5.65 3.96
CA PRO A 460 -4.95 4.34 3.50
C PRO A 460 -6.48 4.26 3.43
N GLY A 461 -7.00 3.46 2.49
CA GLY A 461 -8.42 3.12 2.43
C GLY A 461 -8.99 3.04 1.01
N LYS A 462 -8.84 4.11 0.22
CA LYS A 462 -9.44 4.20 -1.13
C LYS A 462 -8.41 4.11 -2.27
N TRP A 463 -7.12 4.27 -1.97
CA TRP A 463 -6.05 4.15 -2.96
C TRP A 463 -5.44 2.74 -2.96
N LYS A 464 -5.19 2.18 -4.14
CA LYS A 464 -4.82 0.77 -4.37
C LYS A 464 -3.51 0.55 -5.12
N GLU A 465 -2.80 1.61 -5.52
CA GLU A 465 -1.56 1.49 -6.29
C GLU A 465 -0.43 2.26 -5.60
N TYR A 466 0.47 1.53 -4.95
CA TYR A 466 1.62 2.11 -4.26
C TYR A 466 2.92 1.54 -4.82
N PHE A 467 3.98 2.33 -4.74
CA PHE A 467 5.31 2.00 -5.25
C PHE A 467 6.31 2.18 -4.13
N VAL A 468 7.10 1.14 -3.84
CA VAL A 468 8.24 1.22 -2.93
C VAL A 468 9.52 1.10 -3.77
N LEU A 469 10.35 2.15 -3.76
CA LEU A 469 11.67 2.15 -4.36
C LEU A 469 12.69 1.68 -3.32
N VAL A 470 13.55 0.73 -3.69
CA VAL A 470 14.66 0.23 -2.87
C VAL A 470 15.94 0.26 -3.70
N GLU A 471 16.97 0.93 -3.20
CA GLU A 471 18.31 0.84 -3.77
C GLU A 471 18.91 -0.55 -3.56
N THR A 472 19.51 -1.10 -4.61
CA THR A 472 20.14 -2.43 -4.63
C THR A 472 21.52 -2.39 -5.28
N SER A 473 22.08 -1.19 -5.49
CA SER A 473 23.42 -0.98 -6.02
C SER A 473 24.46 -1.59 -5.08
N GLU A 474 25.37 -2.41 -5.60
CA GLU A 474 26.39 -3.13 -4.82
C GLU A 474 27.76 -2.43 -4.86
N ASP A 475 27.80 -1.11 -4.66
CA ASP A 475 29.06 -0.35 -4.64
C ASP A 475 29.65 -0.27 -3.21
N PHE A 476 30.97 -0.52 -3.10
CA PHE A 476 31.85 -0.35 -1.92
C PHE A 476 31.20 -0.52 -0.52
N GLY A 477 30.99 -1.77 -0.09
CA GLY A 477 30.70 -2.11 1.31
C GLY A 477 29.28 -2.59 1.61
N GLY A 478 28.41 -2.62 0.61
CA GLY A 478 27.03 -3.13 0.74
C GLY A 478 26.09 -2.18 1.49
N LEU A 479 24.78 -2.39 1.32
CA LEU A 479 23.73 -1.62 1.98
C LEU A 479 23.32 -2.29 3.30
N ALA A 480 22.87 -1.50 4.27
CA ALA A 480 22.53 -1.95 5.61
C ALA A 480 21.46 -3.03 5.67
N PHE A 481 20.49 -3.01 4.75
CA PHE A 481 19.41 -3.98 4.69
C PHE A 481 18.72 -3.96 3.33
N LYS A 482 17.96 -5.01 3.05
CA LYS A 482 16.92 -5.09 2.02
C LYS A 482 15.56 -5.18 2.73
N ILE A 483 14.48 -5.13 1.96
CA ILE A 483 13.13 -5.37 2.49
C ILE A 483 12.55 -6.66 1.92
N GLU A 484 11.76 -7.37 2.73
CA GLU A 484 10.87 -8.42 2.22
C GLU A 484 9.76 -7.82 1.36
N GLN A 485 9.00 -8.69 0.68
CA GLN A 485 7.79 -8.32 -0.04
C GLN A 485 6.85 -7.47 0.85
N PRO A 486 6.54 -6.20 0.49
CA PRO A 486 5.80 -5.29 1.36
C PRO A 486 4.34 -5.67 1.59
N THR A 487 3.66 -6.22 0.58
CA THR A 487 2.28 -6.72 0.67
C THR A 487 2.14 -8.04 -0.07
N ASP A 488 1.18 -8.89 0.33
CA ASP A 488 1.05 -10.26 -0.18
C ASP A 488 0.87 -10.34 -1.71
N LYS A 489 0.33 -9.28 -2.33
CA LYS A 489 0.12 -9.19 -3.78
C LYS A 489 1.10 -8.25 -4.48
N ALA A 490 2.11 -7.76 -3.77
CA ALA A 490 3.07 -6.83 -4.36
C ALA A 490 3.86 -7.52 -5.49
N THR A 491 4.00 -6.85 -6.63
CA THR A 491 4.85 -7.31 -7.74
C THR A 491 6.19 -6.61 -7.71
N GLN A 492 7.25 -7.32 -8.06
CA GLN A 492 8.62 -6.81 -8.05
C GLN A 492 9.12 -6.54 -9.47
N GLU A 493 9.82 -5.42 -9.65
CA GLU A 493 10.55 -5.12 -10.88
C GLU A 493 11.92 -4.51 -10.56
N THR A 494 12.95 -4.80 -11.38
CA THR A 494 14.31 -4.28 -11.20
C THR A 494 14.69 -3.33 -12.34
N ARG A 495 15.39 -2.24 -12.03
CA ARG A 495 15.96 -1.29 -13.01
C ARG A 495 17.46 -1.22 -12.84
N ARG A 496 18.17 -1.16 -13.96
CA ARG A 496 19.63 -1.04 -13.99
C ARG A 496 20.08 0.03 -14.96
N SER A 497 21.05 0.84 -14.56
CA SER A 497 21.69 1.84 -15.41
C SER A 497 23.19 1.85 -15.08
N GLY A 498 24.00 1.14 -15.88
CA GLY A 498 25.40 0.91 -15.54
C GLY A 498 25.54 0.08 -14.25
N GLN A 499 26.21 0.63 -13.25
CA GLN A 499 26.37 0.02 -11.91
C GLN A 499 25.19 0.30 -10.96
N GLU A 500 24.34 1.27 -11.29
CA GLU A 500 23.16 1.62 -10.50
C GLU A 500 22.08 0.53 -10.64
N SER A 501 21.55 0.02 -9.53
CA SER A 501 20.47 -0.97 -9.51
C SER A 501 19.39 -0.62 -8.49
N TYR A 502 18.13 -0.67 -8.90
CA TYR A 502 16.98 -0.34 -8.05
C TYR A 502 15.87 -1.38 -8.19
N GLN A 503 15.20 -1.67 -7.08
CA GLN A 503 14.05 -2.55 -7.01
C GLN A 503 12.79 -1.74 -6.72
N TYR A 504 11.72 -2.05 -7.44
CA TYR A 504 10.41 -1.43 -7.30
C TYR A 504 9.42 -2.49 -6.87
N TRP A 505 8.69 -2.20 -5.80
CA TRP A 505 7.51 -2.99 -5.42
C TRP A 505 6.26 -2.22 -5.76
N LYS A 506 5.41 -2.79 -6.62
CA LYS A 506 4.06 -2.28 -6.88
C LYS A 506 3.08 -3.00 -5.96
N CYS A 507 2.52 -2.29 -4.99
CA CYS A 507 1.67 -2.83 -3.92
C CYS A 507 0.19 -2.48 -4.15
N ASP A 508 -0.70 -3.40 -3.80
CA ASP A 508 -2.16 -3.27 -3.92
C ASP A 508 -2.83 -2.49 -2.76
N ARG A 509 -2.07 -2.24 -1.69
CA ARG A 509 -2.48 -1.51 -0.49
C ARG A 509 -1.28 -0.79 0.12
N TYR A 510 -1.54 0.18 1.00
CA TYR A 510 -0.47 0.93 1.68
C TYR A 510 0.37 -0.05 2.53
N PRO A 511 1.69 -0.17 2.31
CA PRO A 511 2.53 -1.11 3.05
C PRO A 511 2.90 -0.52 4.42
N GLU A 512 1.95 -0.56 5.37
CA GLU A 512 2.06 0.13 6.65
C GLU A 512 3.29 -0.26 7.48
N ILE A 513 3.75 -1.51 7.37
CA ILE A 513 4.88 -2.05 8.12
C ILE A 513 5.75 -2.87 7.17
N LEU A 514 7.02 -2.50 7.03
CA LEU A 514 8.00 -3.25 6.23
C LEU A 514 8.84 -4.16 7.13
N SER A 515 9.31 -5.29 6.59
CA SER A 515 10.33 -6.14 7.23
C SER A 515 11.71 -5.79 6.68
N ALA A 516 12.68 -5.46 7.52
CA ALA A 516 14.08 -5.32 7.13
C ALA A 516 14.82 -6.65 7.30
N ILE A 517 15.61 -7.02 6.28
CA ILE A 517 16.45 -8.22 6.26
C ILE A 517 17.87 -7.87 5.80
N ASP A 518 18.89 -8.63 6.22
CA ASP A 518 20.26 -8.45 5.73
C ASP A 518 20.52 -9.18 4.40
N GLY A 519 21.80 -9.27 4.01
CA GLY A 519 22.24 -9.97 2.80
C GLY A 519 21.98 -11.48 2.80
N ASP A 520 21.94 -12.10 3.99
CA ASP A 520 21.71 -13.53 4.21
C ASP A 520 20.24 -13.85 4.51
N ALA A 521 19.35 -12.87 4.31
CA ALA A 521 17.92 -12.92 4.62
C ALA A 521 17.59 -13.12 6.12
N GLN A 522 18.51 -12.76 7.02
CA GLN A 522 18.22 -12.67 8.45
C GLN A 522 17.30 -11.47 8.71
N PHE A 523 16.23 -11.70 9.46
CA PHE A 523 15.30 -10.66 9.89
C PHE A 523 15.96 -9.72 10.93
N LEU A 524 16.06 -8.43 10.57
CA LEU A 524 16.67 -7.40 11.39
C LEU A 524 15.64 -6.63 12.26
N GLY A 525 14.37 -6.61 11.83
CA GLY A 525 13.28 -5.95 12.56
C GLY A 525 12.23 -5.32 11.64
N LEU A 526 11.18 -4.78 12.26
CA LEU A 526 10.11 -4.08 11.55
C LEU A 526 10.42 -2.59 11.36
N LEU A 527 9.97 -2.03 10.23
CA LEU A 527 9.98 -0.60 9.91
C LEU A 527 8.54 -0.11 9.78
N PRO A 528 7.89 0.32 10.88
CA PRO A 528 6.51 0.76 10.86
C PRO A 528 6.40 2.21 10.34
N LEU A 529 5.71 2.39 9.22
CA LEU A 529 5.67 3.66 8.49
C LEU A 529 4.73 4.67 9.16
N SER A 530 5.07 5.95 9.06
CA SER A 530 4.21 7.05 9.47
C SER A 530 3.06 7.23 8.49
N ILE A 531 1.83 6.99 8.94
CA ILE A 531 0.63 7.16 8.12
C ILE A 531 0.25 8.64 8.06
N PRO A 532 0.07 9.23 6.85
CA PRO A 532 -0.37 10.61 6.72
C PRO A 532 -1.82 10.76 7.18
N LYS A 533 -2.11 11.86 7.87
CA LYS A 533 -3.47 12.19 8.29
C LYS A 533 -4.22 12.89 7.15
N VAL A 534 -5.51 12.60 7.03
CA VAL A 534 -6.40 13.32 6.12
C VAL A 534 -6.47 14.78 6.56
N GLN A 535 -6.22 15.70 5.62
CA GLN A 535 -6.39 17.13 5.87
C GLN A 535 -7.87 17.48 5.74
N ALA A 536 -8.39 18.29 6.66
CA ALA A 536 -9.76 18.77 6.58
C ALA A 536 -9.85 19.77 5.41
N SER A 537 -10.53 19.38 4.32
CA SER A 537 -10.89 20.27 3.22
C SER A 537 -12.39 20.54 3.22
N SER A 538 -12.78 21.73 2.81
CA SER A 538 -14.17 22.18 2.70
C SER A 538 -14.85 21.72 1.40
N ALA A 539 -14.10 21.23 0.39
CA ALA A 539 -14.63 20.89 -0.93
C ALA A 539 -14.50 19.39 -1.22
N GLY A 540 -15.63 18.70 -1.40
CA GLY A 540 -15.67 17.29 -1.82
C GLY A 540 -15.33 17.05 -3.30
N THR A 541 -15.28 18.10 -4.11
CA THR A 541 -15.06 18.06 -5.56
C THR A 541 -14.06 19.10 -6.02
N TRP A 542 -13.16 18.72 -6.92
CA TRP A 542 -12.26 19.63 -7.64
C TRP A 542 -12.61 19.67 -9.12
N THR A 543 -12.49 20.84 -9.74
CA THR A 543 -12.37 20.97 -11.20
C THR A 543 -10.91 21.25 -11.53
N VAL A 544 -10.29 20.45 -12.39
CA VAL A 544 -8.86 20.54 -12.74
C VAL A 544 -8.73 20.80 -14.24
N GLY A 545 -8.08 21.90 -14.59
CA GLY A 545 -7.76 22.28 -15.97
C GLY A 545 -6.33 21.90 -16.28
N VAL A 546 -6.13 21.10 -17.33
CA VAL A 546 -4.79 20.68 -17.78
C VAL A 546 -4.50 21.23 -19.16
N ASP A 547 -3.51 22.12 -19.23
CA ASP A 547 -2.91 22.56 -20.48
C ASP A 547 -1.64 21.72 -20.71
N PHE A 548 -1.83 20.59 -21.40
CA PHE A 548 -0.72 19.77 -21.88
C PHE A 548 -0.05 20.56 -22.98
N GLY A 549 1.21 20.98 -22.83
CA GLY A 549 1.92 21.84 -23.79
C GLY A 549 3.11 21.15 -24.47
N THR A 550 3.59 21.71 -25.59
CA THR A 550 4.71 21.11 -26.36
C THR A 550 6.03 21.11 -25.59
N SER A 551 6.28 22.18 -24.85
CA SER A 551 7.49 22.34 -24.04
C SER A 551 7.20 22.29 -22.54
N LEU A 552 6.10 22.94 -22.12
CA LEU A 552 5.71 23.10 -20.73
C LEU A 552 4.23 22.79 -20.55
N THR A 553 3.88 21.99 -19.54
CA THR A 553 2.51 21.57 -19.19
C THR A 553 2.08 22.24 -17.89
N ASN A 554 0.94 22.92 -17.85
CA ASN A 554 0.45 23.61 -16.66
C ASN A 554 -0.88 23.06 -16.14
N VAL A 555 -1.18 23.33 -14.86
CA VAL A 555 -2.40 22.85 -14.19
C VAL A 555 -3.01 23.94 -13.33
N TYR A 556 -4.31 24.13 -13.49
CA TYR A 556 -5.14 25.01 -12.66
C TYR A 556 -6.23 24.20 -11.98
N ILE A 557 -6.70 24.69 -10.84
CA ILE A 557 -7.76 24.05 -10.06
C ILE A 557 -8.80 25.04 -9.60
N ARG A 558 -10.01 24.53 -9.42
CA ARG A 558 -11.08 25.18 -8.67
C ARG A 558 -11.61 24.20 -7.63
N LYS A 559 -11.57 24.56 -6.35
CA LYS A 559 -11.99 23.70 -5.24
C LYS A 559 -13.45 24.03 -4.87
N GLY A 560 -14.39 23.22 -5.35
CA GLY A 560 -15.82 23.53 -5.24
C GLY A 560 -16.16 24.87 -5.90
N ASN A 561 -16.70 25.81 -5.12
CA ASN A 561 -17.09 27.16 -5.57
C ASN A 561 -16.01 28.22 -5.32
N SER A 562 -14.76 27.82 -5.07
CA SER A 562 -13.65 28.78 -4.90
C SER A 562 -13.32 29.49 -6.21
N GLN A 563 -12.49 30.53 -6.13
CA GLN A 563 -11.85 31.08 -7.32
C GLN A 563 -10.84 30.07 -7.90
N PRO A 564 -10.65 30.05 -9.23
CA PRO A 564 -9.55 29.36 -9.88
C PRO A 564 -8.18 29.77 -9.33
N GLU A 565 -7.29 28.81 -9.12
CA GLU A 565 -5.91 29.04 -8.73
C GLU A 565 -4.96 28.04 -9.40
N ARG A 566 -3.69 28.41 -9.54
CA ARG A 566 -2.66 27.49 -9.99
C ARG A 566 -2.48 26.39 -8.96
N LEU A 567 -2.55 25.13 -9.38
CA LEU A 567 -2.27 24.03 -8.48
C LEU A 567 -0.77 24.00 -8.21
N LYS A 568 -0.34 24.19 -6.96
CA LYS A 568 1.03 23.88 -6.55
C LYS A 568 1.16 22.37 -6.34
N LEU A 569 1.80 21.67 -7.28
CA LEU A 569 1.93 20.22 -7.24
C LEU A 569 2.79 19.78 -6.04
N GLN A 570 2.28 18.80 -5.30
CA GLN A 570 3.02 18.12 -4.25
C GLN A 570 3.53 16.77 -4.74
N THR A 571 4.67 16.34 -4.19
CA THR A 571 5.31 15.08 -4.58
C THR A 571 4.67 13.89 -3.88
N ASN A 572 4.09 14.08 -2.69
CA ASN A 572 3.54 13.02 -1.84
C ASN A 572 4.53 11.85 -1.64
N LEU A 573 5.84 12.14 -1.63
CA LEU A 573 6.89 11.14 -1.40
C LEU A 573 7.08 10.93 0.11
N LEU A 574 7.08 9.68 0.57
CA LEU A 574 7.57 9.32 1.90
C LEU A 574 9.00 8.79 1.80
N LYS A 575 9.95 9.57 2.30
CA LYS A 575 11.34 9.11 2.47
C LYS A 575 11.38 8.21 3.69
N ILE A 576 11.58 6.90 3.50
CA ILE A 576 11.58 5.94 4.60
C ILE A 576 12.94 5.97 5.30
N THR A 577 14.02 6.00 4.53
CA THR A 577 15.40 6.12 5.03
C THR A 577 16.00 7.48 4.71
N LYS A 578 17.03 7.87 5.48
CA LYS A 578 17.88 9.04 5.21
C LYS A 578 19.31 8.59 4.91
N GLY A 579 19.89 9.15 3.86
CA GLY A 579 21.27 8.93 3.43
C GLY A 579 21.96 10.24 3.09
N LEU A 580 23.00 10.19 2.25
CA LEU A 580 23.64 11.39 1.70
C LEU A 580 22.66 12.10 0.75
N GLU A 581 22.30 13.34 1.10
CA GLU A 581 21.20 14.08 0.45
C GLU A 581 21.42 14.27 -1.06
N GLU A 582 22.65 14.59 -1.47
CA GLU A 582 23.00 14.76 -2.90
C GLU A 582 22.77 13.49 -3.72
N ILE A 583 23.08 12.32 -3.14
CA ILE A 583 22.90 11.02 -3.79
C ILE A 583 21.42 10.65 -3.83
N GLN A 584 20.72 10.74 -2.69
CA GLN A 584 19.31 10.37 -2.61
C GLN A 584 18.42 11.26 -3.49
N ALA A 585 18.63 12.58 -3.47
CA ALA A 585 17.88 13.51 -4.30
C ALA A 585 18.05 13.22 -5.79
N LEU A 586 19.25 12.78 -6.20
CA LEU A 586 19.52 12.36 -7.57
C LEU A 586 18.78 11.05 -7.91
N ILE A 587 18.84 10.05 -7.04
CA ILE A 587 18.12 8.78 -7.21
C ILE A 587 16.62 9.02 -7.37
N TYR A 588 16.00 9.77 -6.47
CA TYR A 588 14.56 10.06 -6.54
C TYR A 588 14.17 10.79 -7.83
N ARG A 589 15.00 11.72 -8.29
CA ARG A 589 14.73 12.51 -9.50
C ARG A 589 14.87 11.70 -10.80
N GLU A 590 15.86 10.82 -10.87
CA GLU A 590 16.19 10.06 -12.10
C GLU A 590 15.40 8.75 -12.18
N PHE A 591 15.11 8.13 -11.03
CA PHE A 591 14.57 6.79 -10.94
C PHE A 591 13.18 6.73 -10.26
N PHE A 592 12.70 7.79 -9.60
CA PHE A 592 11.41 7.74 -8.92
C PHE A 592 10.61 9.05 -9.02
N VAL A 593 9.88 9.42 -7.96
CA VAL A 593 9.28 10.74 -7.82
C VAL A 593 10.23 11.62 -7.01
N PRO A 594 10.61 12.82 -7.50
CA PRO A 594 11.56 13.68 -6.80
C PRO A 594 10.99 14.18 -5.47
N GLU A 595 11.86 14.63 -4.58
CA GLU A 595 11.44 15.24 -3.32
C GLU A 595 10.72 16.58 -3.52
N THR A 596 11.20 17.36 -4.50
CA THR A 596 10.67 18.68 -4.85
C THR A 596 10.55 18.83 -6.37
N PHE A 597 9.51 19.55 -6.80
CA PHE A 597 9.39 20.00 -8.18
C PHE A 597 10.08 21.35 -8.35
N LEU A 598 10.89 21.46 -9.40
CA LEU A 598 11.66 22.67 -9.70
C LEU A 598 11.02 23.51 -10.84
N PRO A 599 11.19 24.85 -10.82
CA PRO A 599 11.67 25.65 -9.69
C PRO A 599 10.73 25.59 -8.49
N GLU A 600 11.29 25.69 -7.29
CA GLU A 600 10.49 25.71 -6.07
C GLU A 600 9.56 26.93 -6.04
N GLY A 601 8.32 26.75 -5.60
CA GLY A 601 7.30 27.80 -5.58
C GLY A 601 6.71 28.18 -6.93
N ASN A 602 7.32 27.78 -8.06
CA ASN A 602 6.85 28.04 -9.42
C ASN A 602 6.70 26.76 -10.24
N ASN A 603 5.99 25.80 -9.64
CA ASN A 603 5.61 24.53 -10.27
C ASN A 603 4.12 24.26 -10.06
N PRO A 604 3.49 23.62 -11.05
CA PRO A 604 3.69 23.73 -12.51
C PRO A 604 3.83 25.20 -13.02
N PRO A 605 4.27 25.41 -14.27
CA PRO A 605 4.28 24.47 -15.41
C PRO A 605 5.43 23.46 -15.39
N LEU A 606 5.20 22.16 -15.57
CA LEU A 606 6.25 21.14 -15.67
C LEU A 606 6.84 21.04 -17.08
N ALA A 607 8.10 20.59 -17.23
CA ALA A 607 8.64 20.28 -18.55
C ALA A 607 7.92 19.07 -19.16
N SER A 608 7.49 19.17 -20.42
CA SER A 608 6.81 18.10 -21.15
C SER A 608 7.79 17.04 -21.66
N ILE A 609 8.57 16.48 -20.74
CA ILE A 609 9.65 15.51 -21.00
C ILE A 609 9.39 14.28 -20.14
N LEU A 610 9.53 13.11 -20.77
CA LEU A 610 9.47 11.81 -20.10
C LEU A 610 10.88 11.20 -20.10
N THR A 611 11.26 10.53 -19.02
CA THR A 611 12.47 9.72 -18.95
C THR A 611 12.10 8.23 -18.81
N THR A 612 12.78 7.39 -19.59
CA THR A 612 12.72 5.93 -19.54
C THR A 612 14.00 5.32 -19.00
N ARG A 613 14.86 6.12 -18.33
CA ARG A 613 16.17 5.69 -17.85
C ARG A 613 16.06 4.43 -16.98
N GLY A 614 16.89 3.43 -17.28
CA GLY A 614 16.89 2.13 -16.59
C GLY A 614 15.85 1.12 -17.08
N TRP A 615 15.04 1.48 -18.09
CA TRP A 615 14.12 0.58 -18.80
C TRP A 615 14.59 0.35 -20.24
N GLN A 616 14.44 -0.88 -20.74
CA GLN A 616 14.70 -1.21 -22.15
C GLN A 616 13.40 -1.13 -22.93
N GLU A 617 13.35 -0.25 -23.94
CA GLU A 617 12.16 -0.04 -24.75
C GLU A 617 11.82 -1.24 -25.64
N SER A 618 10.53 -1.54 -25.69
CA SER A 618 9.90 -2.57 -26.51
C SER A 618 8.89 -1.90 -27.43
N VAL A 619 8.93 -2.25 -28.72
CA VAL A 619 8.05 -1.64 -29.73
C VAL A 619 6.59 -2.01 -29.46
N GLY A 620 5.69 -1.02 -29.51
CA GLY A 620 4.25 -1.22 -29.37
C GLY A 620 3.74 -1.32 -27.93
N GLN A 621 4.61 -1.18 -26.91
CA GLN A 621 4.21 -1.24 -25.51
C GLN A 621 3.98 0.15 -24.91
N ILE A 622 2.86 0.33 -24.20
CA ILE A 622 2.64 1.50 -23.33
C ILE A 622 3.30 1.22 -21.99
N LEU A 623 4.19 2.12 -21.58
CA LEU A 623 4.98 1.99 -20.35
C LEU A 623 4.10 2.20 -19.10
N ASP A 624 4.37 1.45 -18.03
CA ASP A 624 3.77 1.70 -16.72
C ASP A 624 4.36 3.01 -16.14
N PRO A 625 3.54 3.98 -15.73
CA PRO A 625 4.06 5.20 -15.11
C PRO A 625 4.82 4.88 -13.82
N ILE A 626 5.80 5.72 -13.48
CA ILE A 626 6.63 5.69 -12.28
C ILE A 626 7.71 4.61 -12.31
N SER A 627 7.37 3.35 -12.59
CA SER A 627 8.34 2.25 -12.64
C SER A 627 9.11 2.19 -13.97
N ASN A 628 8.42 2.35 -15.13
CA ASN A 628 9.04 2.27 -16.45
C ASN A 628 9.30 3.65 -17.06
N ALA A 629 8.41 4.59 -16.79
CA ALA A 629 8.43 5.92 -17.39
C ALA A 629 8.07 6.99 -16.36
N ARG A 630 8.86 8.07 -16.31
CA ARG A 630 8.69 9.14 -15.32
C ARG A 630 8.69 10.51 -15.99
N ILE A 631 7.92 11.45 -15.47
CA ILE A 631 8.06 12.88 -15.76
C ILE A 631 9.48 13.28 -15.36
N TYR A 632 10.25 13.77 -16.34
CA TYR A 632 11.60 14.24 -16.08
C TYR A 632 11.54 15.61 -15.39
N VAL A 633 12.10 15.69 -14.20
CA VAL A 633 12.23 16.96 -13.46
C VAL A 633 13.67 17.43 -13.57
N SER A 634 13.92 18.37 -14.47
CA SER A 634 15.25 18.80 -14.87
C SER A 634 16.11 19.28 -13.71
N ARG A 635 17.42 19.01 -13.81
CA ARG A 635 18.43 19.56 -12.90
C ARG A 635 18.84 20.97 -13.36
N LEU A 636 19.32 21.79 -12.44
CA LEU A 636 19.78 23.16 -12.74
C LEU A 636 21.13 23.20 -13.47
N ASP A 637 21.89 22.11 -13.41
CA ASP A 637 23.26 21.98 -13.92
C ASP A 637 23.38 21.06 -15.15
N VAL A 638 22.32 20.30 -15.49
CA VAL A 638 22.31 19.34 -16.60
C VAL A 638 21.17 19.63 -17.57
N PHE A 639 21.53 20.05 -18.78
CA PHE A 639 20.60 20.29 -19.89
C PHE A 639 20.85 19.37 -21.10
N ASP A 640 21.71 18.35 -20.96
CA ASP A 640 21.99 17.40 -22.03
C ASP A 640 20.89 16.34 -22.17
N LEU A 641 19.88 16.67 -22.98
CA LEU A 641 18.75 15.79 -23.26
C LEU A 641 18.96 14.87 -24.48
N ASN A 642 20.20 14.67 -24.95
CA ASN A 642 20.46 13.83 -26.13
C ASN A 642 20.43 12.32 -25.86
N LYS A 643 20.33 11.91 -24.59
CA LYS A 643 20.23 10.49 -24.27
C LYS A 643 18.91 9.93 -24.79
N ASP A 644 18.97 8.72 -25.34
CA ASP A 644 17.85 8.01 -25.97
C ASP A 644 16.65 7.80 -25.02
N TYR A 645 16.92 7.68 -23.72
CA TYR A 645 15.91 7.56 -22.69
C TYR A 645 15.14 8.86 -22.39
N PHE A 646 15.55 10.01 -22.93
CA PHE A 646 14.77 11.25 -22.84
C PHE A 646 13.81 11.37 -24.02
N LYS A 647 12.51 11.41 -23.73
CA LYS A 647 11.45 11.56 -24.72
C LYS A 647 10.89 12.98 -24.67
N THR A 648 11.16 13.72 -25.72
CA THR A 648 10.67 15.09 -25.96
C THR A 648 9.67 15.09 -27.10
N ASN A 649 8.94 16.20 -27.28
CA ASN A 649 7.91 16.35 -28.31
C ASN A 649 6.94 15.15 -28.31
N ILE A 650 6.39 14.87 -27.13
CA ILE A 650 5.49 13.72 -26.88
C ILE A 650 4.02 14.02 -27.23
N LYS A 651 3.68 15.27 -27.55
CA LYS A 651 2.46 15.66 -28.30
C LYS A 651 2.59 15.24 -29.77
N TRP A 652 1.57 14.87 -30.53
CA TRP A 652 0.23 14.35 -30.23
C TRP A 652 0.11 12.87 -30.62
N GLN A 653 1.08 12.39 -31.40
CA GLN A 653 1.06 11.13 -32.12
C GLN A 653 1.87 10.03 -31.42
N LYS A 654 2.63 10.36 -30.36
CA LYS A 654 3.47 9.41 -29.59
C LYS A 654 2.75 8.89 -28.36
N VAL A 655 1.65 8.16 -28.57
CA VAL A 655 0.74 7.68 -27.52
C VAL A 655 1.48 6.87 -26.44
N GLU A 656 2.52 6.13 -26.83
CA GLU A 656 3.40 5.32 -25.98
C GLU A 656 4.16 6.14 -24.92
N TYR A 657 4.42 7.43 -25.19
CA TYR A 657 5.07 8.35 -24.24
C TYR A 657 4.10 9.38 -23.65
N GLN A 658 3.08 9.77 -24.42
CA GLN A 658 2.02 10.68 -23.98
C GLN A 658 1.22 10.10 -22.80
N ARG A 659 0.76 8.85 -22.92
CA ARG A 659 -0.05 8.18 -21.89
C ARG A 659 0.68 8.02 -20.55
N PRO A 660 1.93 7.57 -20.46
CA PRO A 660 2.63 7.52 -19.17
C PRO A 660 2.90 8.91 -18.59
N PHE A 661 3.20 9.93 -19.41
CA PHE A 661 3.38 11.30 -18.93
C PHE A 661 2.10 11.84 -18.26
N LEU A 662 0.98 11.81 -18.98
CA LEU A 662 -0.32 12.21 -18.44
C LEU A 662 -0.72 11.30 -17.28
N GLY A 663 -0.54 9.99 -17.42
CA GLY A 663 -0.87 9.00 -16.39
C GLY A 663 -0.17 9.23 -15.06
N GLN A 664 1.08 9.71 -15.06
CA GLN A 664 1.77 10.12 -13.83
C GLN A 664 1.28 11.49 -13.33
N LEU A 665 1.13 12.48 -14.21
CA LEU A 665 0.63 13.82 -13.83
C LEU A 665 -0.73 13.73 -13.11
N LEU A 666 -1.67 12.96 -13.68
CA LEU A 666 -3.00 12.78 -13.12
C LEU A 666 -2.94 12.09 -11.75
N ARG A 667 -2.04 11.11 -11.55
CA ARG A 667 -1.86 10.48 -10.24
C ARG A 667 -1.24 11.41 -9.20
N LEU A 668 -0.31 12.29 -9.58
CA LEU A 668 0.24 13.31 -8.68
C LEU A 668 -0.86 14.23 -8.18
N ILE A 669 -1.72 14.72 -9.09
CA ILE A 669 -2.87 15.57 -8.76
C ILE A 669 -3.86 14.80 -7.88
N ALA A 670 -4.19 13.56 -8.24
CA ALA A 670 -5.12 12.72 -7.49
C ALA A 670 -4.61 12.37 -6.09
N ALA A 671 -3.31 12.10 -5.91
CA ALA A 671 -2.71 11.83 -4.61
C ALA A 671 -2.80 13.05 -3.67
N GLN A 672 -2.58 14.25 -4.20
CA GLN A 672 -2.77 15.49 -3.47
C GLN A 672 -4.25 15.69 -3.11
N ALA A 673 -5.16 15.48 -4.06
CA ALA A 673 -6.60 15.55 -3.82
C ALA A 673 -7.08 14.54 -2.76
N ALA A 674 -6.55 13.31 -2.77
CA ALA A 674 -6.85 12.28 -1.78
C ALA A 674 -6.39 12.69 -0.37
N SER A 675 -5.24 13.37 -0.26
CA SER A 675 -4.74 13.91 1.01
C SER A 675 -5.64 15.02 1.57
N GLU A 676 -6.35 15.73 0.69
CA GLU A 676 -7.36 16.75 1.00
C GLU A 676 -8.80 16.18 1.07
N ASN A 677 -8.97 14.85 1.16
CA ASN A 677 -10.29 14.19 1.26
C ASN A 677 -11.25 14.43 0.07
N VAL A 678 -10.74 14.74 -1.11
CA VAL A 678 -11.57 14.97 -2.32
C VAL A 678 -12.10 13.65 -2.86
N HIS A 679 -13.37 13.60 -3.23
CA HIS A 679 -14.05 12.38 -3.71
C HIS A 679 -14.26 12.38 -5.22
N THR A 680 -14.40 13.55 -5.83
CA THR A 680 -14.64 13.71 -7.27
C THR A 680 -13.68 14.72 -7.87
N ILE A 681 -13.14 14.41 -9.05
CA ILE A 681 -12.32 15.32 -9.84
C ILE A 681 -12.89 15.39 -11.26
N ASP A 682 -13.32 16.59 -11.64
CA ASP A 682 -13.81 16.94 -12.96
C ASP A 682 -12.66 17.54 -13.79
N TRP A 683 -12.34 16.93 -14.92
CA TRP A 683 -11.20 17.31 -15.75
C TRP A 683 -11.64 18.15 -16.95
N GLY A 684 -11.05 19.34 -17.07
CA GLY A 684 -11.10 20.18 -18.26
C GLY A 684 -9.78 20.08 -19.02
N ILE A 685 -9.84 19.91 -20.34
CA ILE A 685 -8.67 19.72 -21.19
C ILE A 685 -8.70 20.65 -22.39
N SER A 686 -7.55 21.20 -22.75
CA SER A 686 -7.39 22.02 -23.94
C SER A 686 -6.82 21.23 -25.13
N TYR A 687 -7.13 21.68 -26.35
CA TYR A 687 -6.54 21.18 -27.59
C TYR A 687 -6.43 22.30 -28.65
N PRO A 688 -5.54 22.20 -29.65
CA PRO A 688 -5.42 23.22 -30.70
C PRO A 688 -6.67 23.28 -31.57
N SER A 689 -7.08 24.48 -32.01
CA SER A 689 -8.24 24.61 -32.91
C SER A 689 -8.00 23.97 -34.30
N ALA A 690 -6.75 23.71 -34.66
CA ALA A 690 -6.36 23.04 -35.90
C ALA A 690 -6.61 21.51 -35.90
N PHE A 691 -6.97 20.92 -34.76
CA PHE A 691 -7.28 19.48 -34.71
C PHE A 691 -8.44 19.11 -35.62
N SER A 692 -8.23 18.09 -36.44
CA SER A 692 -9.31 17.40 -37.11
C SER A 692 -10.27 16.75 -36.11
N ARG A 693 -11.49 16.46 -36.53
CA ARG A 693 -12.46 15.71 -35.71
C ARG A 693 -11.91 14.37 -35.23
N LYS A 694 -11.11 13.69 -36.07
CA LYS A 694 -10.45 12.42 -35.74
C LYS A 694 -9.45 12.59 -34.61
N GLU A 695 -8.59 13.61 -34.67
CA GLU A 695 -7.60 13.89 -33.63
C GLU A 695 -8.26 14.30 -32.31
N ARG A 696 -9.27 15.18 -32.36
CA ARG A 696 -10.07 15.55 -31.18
C ARG A 696 -10.68 14.33 -30.50
N ASN A 697 -11.33 13.45 -31.27
CA ASN A 697 -11.93 12.23 -30.74
C ASN A 697 -10.88 11.26 -30.19
N GLY A 698 -9.75 11.09 -30.88
CA GLY A 698 -8.64 10.24 -30.41
C GLY A 698 -8.02 10.75 -29.12
N TYR A 699 -7.86 12.06 -28.98
CA TYR A 699 -7.35 12.69 -27.76
C TYR A 699 -8.35 12.58 -26.61
N ALA A 700 -9.63 12.87 -26.85
CA ALA A 700 -10.72 12.68 -25.88
C ALA A 700 -10.75 11.23 -25.36
N ASN A 701 -10.70 10.25 -26.27
CA ASN A 701 -10.68 8.83 -25.91
C ASN A 701 -9.44 8.46 -25.09
N THR A 702 -8.27 9.05 -25.40
CA THR A 702 -7.05 8.83 -24.60
C THR A 702 -7.24 9.32 -23.17
N TRP A 703 -7.88 10.47 -22.96
CA TRP A 703 -8.23 10.96 -21.63
C TRP A 703 -9.23 10.06 -20.93
N THR A 704 -10.32 9.65 -21.59
CA THR A 704 -11.31 8.73 -21.01
C THR A 704 -10.64 7.46 -20.47
N ILE A 705 -9.79 6.81 -21.27
CA ILE A 705 -9.04 5.61 -20.86
C ILE A 705 -8.15 5.89 -19.63
N LEU A 706 -7.47 7.04 -19.59
CA LEU A 706 -6.62 7.40 -18.46
C LEU A 706 -7.43 7.65 -17.18
N LEU A 707 -8.58 8.33 -17.27
CA LEU A 707 -9.46 8.63 -16.14
C LEU A 707 -10.17 7.38 -15.60
N GLU A 708 -10.57 6.44 -16.46
CA GLU A 708 -11.10 5.15 -16.06
C GLU A 708 -10.06 4.34 -15.27
N LYS A 709 -8.83 4.25 -15.79
CA LYS A 709 -7.71 3.59 -15.09
C LYS A 709 -7.40 4.28 -13.76
N LEU A 710 -7.45 5.61 -13.72
CA LEU A 710 -7.21 6.38 -12.50
C LEU A 710 -8.30 6.07 -11.45
N THR A 711 -9.58 6.11 -11.84
CA THR A 711 -10.72 5.76 -10.97
C THR A 711 -10.56 4.37 -10.35
N ALA A 712 -10.08 3.39 -11.13
CA ALA A 712 -9.85 2.03 -10.64
C ALA A 712 -8.77 1.93 -9.55
N VAL A 713 -7.78 2.84 -9.54
CA VAL A 713 -6.64 2.80 -8.60
C VAL A 713 -6.73 3.79 -7.44
N THR A 714 -7.41 4.93 -7.59
CA THR A 714 -7.45 6.00 -6.56
C THR A 714 -8.66 5.92 -5.63
N GLY A 715 -9.73 5.23 -6.07
CA GLY A 715 -11.02 5.20 -5.37
C GLY A 715 -11.75 6.55 -5.32
N GLN A 716 -11.26 7.55 -6.08
CA GLN A 716 -11.93 8.80 -6.38
C GLN A 716 -12.66 8.67 -7.73
N ILE A 717 -13.71 9.46 -7.94
CA ILE A 717 -14.40 9.51 -9.23
C ILE A 717 -13.66 10.53 -10.12
N HIS A 718 -13.10 10.07 -11.24
CA HIS A 718 -12.50 10.94 -12.22
C HIS A 718 -13.32 10.93 -13.50
N LYS A 719 -13.82 12.09 -13.91
CA LYS A 719 -14.59 12.25 -15.15
C LYS A 719 -14.21 13.53 -15.88
N LEU A 720 -14.43 13.55 -17.18
CA LEU A 720 -14.44 14.82 -17.90
C LEU A 720 -15.54 15.72 -17.31
N ALA A 721 -15.29 17.02 -17.22
CA ALA A 721 -16.28 17.98 -16.72
C ALA A 721 -17.63 17.88 -17.49
N ASP A 722 -18.74 18.15 -16.80
CA ASP A 722 -20.08 17.94 -17.39
C ASP A 722 -20.42 18.95 -18.50
N TYR A 723 -19.79 20.12 -18.49
CA TYR A 723 -20.00 21.20 -19.46
C TYR A 723 -18.71 21.52 -20.21
N ASP A 724 -18.76 21.41 -21.55
CA ASP A 724 -17.66 21.67 -22.49
C ASP A 724 -16.26 21.22 -21.98
N PRO A 725 -16.08 19.94 -21.62
CA PRO A 725 -14.85 19.47 -20.98
C PRO A 725 -13.59 19.53 -21.86
N ILE A 726 -13.78 19.70 -23.17
CA ILE A 726 -12.73 19.64 -24.18
C ILE A 726 -12.88 20.87 -25.06
N ARG A 727 -12.06 21.88 -24.77
CA ARG A 727 -12.16 23.23 -25.34
C ARG A 727 -10.89 23.59 -26.12
N THR A 728 -11.01 24.46 -27.13
CA THR A 728 -9.80 24.89 -27.85
C THR A 728 -8.89 25.74 -26.95
N GLU A 729 -7.57 25.64 -27.14
CA GLU A 729 -6.56 26.43 -26.41
C GLU A 729 -6.87 27.93 -26.54
N SER A 730 -7.25 28.39 -27.74
CA SER A 730 -7.61 29.80 -28.02
C SER A 730 -8.85 30.31 -27.28
N ILE A 731 -9.87 29.47 -27.06
CA ILE A 731 -11.08 29.84 -26.30
C ILE A 731 -10.76 29.79 -24.80
N ALA A 732 -10.06 28.74 -24.34
CA ALA A 732 -9.68 28.63 -22.94
C ALA A 732 -8.79 29.82 -22.49
N PHE A 733 -7.86 30.23 -23.34
CA PHE A 733 -7.07 31.45 -23.13
C PHE A 733 -7.95 32.70 -22.98
N ALA A 734 -8.89 32.93 -23.90
CA ALA A 734 -9.80 34.08 -23.84
C ALA A 734 -10.68 34.04 -22.58
N GLN A 735 -11.14 32.85 -22.20
CA GLN A 735 -11.97 32.60 -21.02
C GLN A 735 -11.28 33.04 -19.73
N PHE A 736 -9.97 32.83 -19.62
CA PHE A 736 -9.19 33.31 -18.48
C PHE A 736 -9.21 34.84 -18.35
N PHE A 737 -8.99 35.56 -19.45
CA PHE A 737 -9.07 37.02 -19.41
C PHE A 737 -10.48 37.52 -19.09
N ALA A 738 -11.50 36.90 -19.68
CA ALA A 738 -12.88 37.35 -19.53
C ALA A 738 -13.41 37.12 -18.10
N ASP A 739 -13.15 35.95 -17.54
CA ASP A 739 -13.86 35.48 -16.34
C ASP A 739 -12.94 35.34 -15.12
N VAL A 740 -11.64 35.03 -15.29
CA VAL A 740 -10.68 35.02 -14.16
C VAL A 740 -10.11 36.43 -13.91
N LEU A 741 -9.71 37.13 -14.98
CA LEU A 741 -9.21 38.51 -14.89
C LEU A 741 -10.30 39.58 -15.09
N ASN A 742 -11.56 39.15 -15.24
CA ASN A 742 -12.74 40.01 -15.30
C ASN A 742 -12.72 41.08 -16.43
N LYS A 743 -12.08 40.83 -17.57
CA LYS A 743 -12.04 41.75 -18.71
C LYS A 743 -13.26 41.57 -19.64
N ASN A 744 -13.61 42.62 -20.40
CA ASN A 744 -14.62 42.54 -21.46
C ASN A 744 -13.92 42.53 -22.83
N LEU A 745 -14.19 41.52 -23.65
CA LEU A 745 -13.61 41.34 -24.98
C LEU A 745 -14.51 42.01 -26.03
N ILE A 746 -14.46 43.34 -26.12
CA ILE A 746 -15.39 44.14 -26.95
C ILE A 746 -14.96 44.21 -28.42
N HIS A 747 -13.66 44.36 -28.69
CA HIS A 747 -13.06 44.42 -30.02
C HIS A 747 -11.61 43.97 -29.91
N THR A 748 -11.43 42.68 -29.63
CA THR A 748 -10.21 42.14 -29.01
C THR A 748 -9.73 40.89 -29.73
N THR A 749 -8.44 40.83 -30.05
CA THR A 749 -7.75 39.63 -30.50
C THR A 749 -6.94 39.05 -29.34
N CYS A 750 -7.19 37.80 -29.01
CA CYS A 750 -6.43 37.02 -28.06
C CYS A 750 -5.43 36.15 -28.80
N VAL A 751 -4.17 36.12 -28.34
CA VAL A 751 -3.10 35.32 -28.93
C VAL A 751 -2.31 34.62 -27.82
N ASP A 752 -2.46 33.30 -27.72
CA ASP A 752 -1.60 32.45 -26.91
C ASP A 752 -0.39 32.02 -27.73
N ILE A 753 0.79 32.59 -27.45
CA ILE A 753 2.03 32.22 -28.14
C ILE A 753 2.67 31.07 -27.39
N GLY A 754 2.51 29.86 -27.92
CA GLY A 754 3.09 28.64 -27.38
C GLY A 754 4.56 28.41 -27.76
N GLY A 755 5.02 27.18 -27.59
CA GLY A 755 6.33 26.74 -28.07
C GLY A 755 6.35 26.40 -29.56
N GLY A 756 5.29 25.75 -30.05
CA GLY A 756 5.19 25.29 -31.45
C GLY A 756 4.06 25.89 -32.27
N THR A 757 2.98 26.35 -31.62
CA THR A 757 1.81 26.98 -32.24
C THR A 757 1.48 28.29 -31.56
N SER A 758 0.81 29.19 -32.29
CA SER A 758 0.11 30.33 -31.72
C SER A 758 -1.39 30.16 -31.92
N ASP A 759 -2.15 30.20 -30.84
CA ASP A 759 -3.59 30.01 -30.81
C ASP A 759 -4.29 31.37 -30.74
N ILE A 760 -5.06 31.68 -31.78
CA ILE A 760 -5.63 33.00 -32.04
C ILE A 760 -7.15 32.92 -31.91
N SER A 761 -7.76 33.88 -31.23
CA SER A 761 -9.21 34.10 -31.23
C SER A 761 -9.54 35.58 -31.29
N ILE A 762 -10.56 35.96 -32.07
CA ILE A 762 -11.03 37.34 -32.22
C ILE A 762 -12.45 37.44 -31.71
N TRP A 763 -12.69 38.46 -30.88
CA TRP A 763 -13.91 38.62 -30.11
C TRP A 763 -14.53 40.00 -30.31
N GLN A 764 -15.86 40.02 -30.41
CA GLN A 764 -16.65 41.24 -30.40
C GLN A 764 -17.80 41.12 -29.41
N GLU A 765 -17.89 42.06 -28.46
CA GLU A 765 -18.90 42.05 -27.38
C GLU A 765 -18.97 40.69 -26.66
N ASN A 766 -17.82 40.12 -26.29
CA ASN A 766 -17.65 38.77 -25.72
C ASN A 766 -18.14 37.62 -26.63
N THR A 767 -18.38 37.86 -27.92
CA THR A 767 -18.79 36.83 -28.89
C THR A 767 -17.63 36.46 -29.81
N LEU A 768 -17.37 35.17 -29.97
CA LEU A 768 -16.33 34.67 -30.86
C LEU A 768 -16.71 34.96 -32.32
N ILE A 769 -15.80 35.56 -33.09
CA ILE A 769 -16.00 35.82 -34.53
C ILE A 769 -14.97 35.14 -35.42
N HIS A 770 -13.79 34.80 -34.89
CA HIS A 770 -12.78 34.04 -35.61
C HIS A 770 -11.87 33.28 -34.65
N GLN A 771 -11.41 32.09 -35.01
CA GLN A 771 -10.33 31.39 -34.33
C GLN A 771 -9.42 30.63 -35.31
N ALA A 772 -8.14 30.53 -34.98
CA ALA A 772 -7.17 29.74 -35.73
C ALA A 772 -5.99 29.33 -34.84
N SER A 773 -5.38 28.18 -35.15
CA SER A 773 -4.11 27.74 -34.54
C SER A 773 -3.09 27.65 -35.67
N VAL A 774 -2.01 28.42 -35.58
CA VAL A 774 -0.99 28.48 -36.63
C VAL A 774 0.35 27.92 -36.12
N PRO A 775 1.10 27.11 -36.90
CA PRO A 775 2.37 26.51 -36.48
C PRO A 775 3.53 27.51 -36.62
N TYR A 776 3.39 28.66 -35.95
CA TYR A 776 4.35 29.74 -35.87
C TYR A 776 4.37 30.29 -34.44
N ALA A 777 5.44 30.04 -33.69
CA ALA A 777 5.47 30.35 -32.26
C ALA A 777 6.89 30.59 -31.72
N GLY A 778 7.09 30.44 -30.41
CA GLY A 778 8.36 30.73 -29.74
C GLY A 778 9.60 30.03 -30.34
N ARG A 779 9.47 28.79 -30.82
CA ARG A 779 10.57 28.08 -31.47
C ARG A 779 10.96 28.71 -32.81
N ASP A 780 10.01 29.25 -33.55
CA ASP A 780 10.28 29.94 -34.82
C ASP A 780 10.75 31.37 -34.61
N ILE A 781 10.18 32.06 -33.62
CA ILE A 781 10.47 33.47 -33.31
C ILE A 781 11.84 33.66 -32.65
N PHE A 782 12.29 32.70 -31.83
CA PHE A 782 13.51 32.86 -31.03
C PHE A 782 14.53 31.74 -31.26
N HIS A 783 14.11 30.47 -31.13
CA HIS A 783 15.05 29.33 -31.13
C HIS A 783 15.70 29.13 -32.50
N ARG A 784 14.90 29.22 -33.57
CA ARG A 784 15.34 29.07 -34.97
C ARG A 784 16.45 30.07 -35.34
N ILE A 785 16.41 31.27 -34.77
CA ILE A 785 17.43 32.31 -34.97
C ILE A 785 18.69 32.00 -34.16
N LEU A 786 18.52 31.59 -32.89
CA LEU A 786 19.63 31.36 -31.97
C LEU A 786 20.43 30.08 -32.28
N GLN A 787 19.77 28.99 -32.68
CA GLN A 787 20.39 27.67 -32.81
C GLN A 787 21.57 27.61 -33.80
N PRO A 788 21.51 28.23 -35.00
CA PRO A 788 22.67 28.30 -35.89
C PRO A 788 23.77 29.25 -35.40
N ASN A 789 23.46 30.10 -34.42
CA ASN A 789 24.29 31.21 -33.93
C ASN A 789 24.84 30.96 -32.51
N LEU A 790 24.85 29.70 -32.05
CA LEU A 790 25.31 29.34 -30.70
C LEU A 790 26.76 29.77 -30.41
N ALA A 791 27.61 29.88 -31.43
CA ALA A 791 28.99 30.33 -31.28
C ALA A 791 29.10 31.79 -30.79
N PHE A 792 28.05 32.60 -31.00
CA PHE A 792 28.04 34.04 -30.68
C PHE A 792 27.24 34.38 -29.42
N VAL A 793 26.80 33.39 -28.64
CA VAL A 793 25.97 33.61 -27.43
C VAL A 793 26.67 34.47 -26.38
N GLY A 794 28.01 34.48 -26.34
CA GLY A 794 28.78 35.41 -25.52
C GLY A 794 28.51 36.87 -25.88
N ASP A 795 28.55 37.19 -27.17
CA ASP A 795 28.31 38.54 -27.69
C ASP A 795 26.82 38.91 -27.63
N ILE A 796 25.92 37.94 -27.87
CA ILE A 796 24.47 38.16 -27.82
C ILE A 796 24.01 38.38 -26.37
N PHE A 797 24.37 37.49 -25.45
CA PHE A 797 23.84 37.50 -24.08
C PHE A 797 24.78 38.10 -23.03
N GLY A 798 25.98 38.57 -23.39
CA GLY A 798 26.92 39.13 -22.41
C GLY A 798 27.57 38.08 -21.50
N LEU A 799 27.66 36.84 -21.97
CA LEU A 799 28.25 35.74 -21.19
C LEU A 799 29.78 35.82 -21.19
N SER A 800 30.41 35.52 -20.06
CA SER A 800 31.86 35.33 -19.99
C SER A 800 32.31 34.21 -20.95
N PRO A 801 33.57 34.18 -21.42
CA PRO A 801 34.05 33.14 -22.33
C PRO A 801 33.81 31.71 -21.81
N GLN A 802 33.97 31.50 -20.50
CA GLN A 802 33.72 30.20 -19.85
C GLN A 802 32.22 29.83 -19.85
N ALA A 803 31.35 30.79 -19.56
CA ALA A 803 29.90 30.60 -19.58
C ALA A 803 29.38 30.37 -21.01
N ALA A 804 29.87 31.14 -21.98
CA ALA A 804 29.56 30.96 -23.40
C ALA A 804 30.00 29.59 -23.91
N ASN A 805 31.21 29.13 -23.58
CA ASN A 805 31.69 27.79 -23.95
C ASN A 805 30.87 26.67 -23.29
N SER A 806 30.43 26.86 -22.04
CA SER A 806 29.60 25.88 -21.34
C SER A 806 28.20 25.81 -21.93
N PHE A 807 27.61 26.97 -22.26
CA PHE A 807 26.35 27.07 -22.99
C PHE A 807 26.45 26.38 -24.37
N HIS A 808 27.49 26.71 -25.15
CA HIS A 808 27.72 26.12 -26.45
C HIS A 808 27.84 24.59 -26.37
N ARG A 809 28.62 24.05 -25.42
CA ARG A 809 28.72 22.59 -25.21
C ARG A 809 27.40 21.93 -24.81
N ALA A 810 26.57 22.62 -24.03
CA ALA A 810 25.27 22.11 -23.60
C ALA A 810 24.26 21.99 -24.76
N PHE A 811 24.35 22.86 -25.78
CA PHE A 811 23.32 22.98 -26.83
C PHE A 811 23.79 22.67 -28.26
N SER A 812 25.09 22.67 -28.54
CA SER A 812 25.62 22.40 -29.88
C SER A 812 25.44 20.95 -30.31
N GLY A 813 24.99 20.73 -31.56
CA GLY A 813 24.80 19.40 -32.15
C GLY A 813 23.72 18.55 -31.46
N LYS A 814 22.78 19.17 -30.74
CA LYS A 814 21.74 18.47 -29.97
C LYS A 814 20.48 18.23 -30.80
N THR A 815 19.97 16.99 -30.81
CA THR A 815 18.70 16.65 -31.47
C THR A 815 17.49 17.17 -30.69
N ASN A 816 17.64 17.33 -29.37
CA ASN A 816 16.60 17.82 -28.45
C ASN A 816 16.79 19.29 -28.03
N PHE A 817 17.44 20.11 -28.88
CA PHE A 817 17.77 21.52 -28.60
C PHE A 817 16.60 22.31 -28.00
N ASN A 818 15.42 22.29 -28.65
CA ASN A 818 14.27 23.08 -28.22
C ASN A 818 13.83 22.78 -26.79
N ALA A 819 13.66 21.51 -26.44
CA ALA A 819 13.21 21.11 -25.10
C ALA A 819 14.26 21.44 -24.03
N ALA A 820 15.54 21.26 -24.35
CA ALA A 820 16.64 21.61 -23.46
C ALA A 820 16.70 23.12 -23.22
N PHE A 821 16.54 23.91 -24.29
CA PHE A 821 16.61 25.37 -24.23
C PHE A 821 15.38 25.99 -23.54
N ASP A 822 14.17 25.48 -23.80
CA ASP A 822 12.95 25.86 -23.07
C ASP A 822 13.10 25.62 -21.56
N THR A 823 13.69 24.46 -21.19
CA THR A 823 14.00 24.13 -19.80
C THR A 823 15.02 25.11 -19.23
N TYR A 824 16.09 25.41 -19.96
CA TYR A 824 17.10 26.37 -19.54
C TYR A 824 16.51 27.77 -19.32
N LEU A 825 15.72 28.29 -20.25
CA LEU A 825 15.05 29.58 -20.13
C LEU A 825 14.07 29.64 -18.96
N ARG A 826 13.41 28.52 -18.62
CA ARG A 826 12.55 28.45 -17.45
C ARG A 826 13.31 28.69 -16.14
N PHE A 827 14.56 28.22 -16.04
CA PHE A 827 15.39 28.36 -14.84
C PHE A 827 16.26 29.62 -14.83
N GLN A 828 16.87 29.93 -15.97
CA GLN A 828 17.92 30.95 -16.08
C GLN A 828 17.50 32.15 -16.94
N GLY A 829 16.34 32.10 -17.61
CA GLY A 829 15.97 33.12 -18.59
C GLY A 829 15.88 34.54 -18.01
N GLU A 830 15.28 34.69 -16.83
CA GLU A 830 15.20 35.99 -16.16
C GLU A 830 16.58 36.51 -15.78
N ARG A 831 17.40 35.67 -15.15
CA ARG A 831 18.77 36.01 -14.75
C ARG A 831 19.66 36.34 -15.95
N LEU A 832 19.59 35.53 -17.00
CA LEU A 832 20.32 35.74 -18.25
C LEU A 832 19.97 37.11 -18.85
N ARG A 833 18.69 37.49 -18.76
CA ARG A 833 18.17 38.75 -19.26
C ARG A 833 18.62 39.94 -18.40
N THR A 834 18.44 39.88 -17.08
CA THR A 834 18.74 41.00 -16.17
C THR A 834 20.22 41.20 -15.91
N ASP A 835 20.99 40.13 -15.78
CA ASP A 835 22.37 40.19 -15.28
C ASP A 835 23.39 40.33 -16.41
N SER A 836 23.09 39.85 -17.63
CA SER A 836 24.08 39.73 -18.71
C SER A 836 23.60 40.32 -20.04
N TYR A 837 22.38 40.00 -20.48
CA TYR A 837 21.86 40.47 -21.77
C TYR A 837 21.83 42.01 -21.84
N VAL A 838 21.34 42.68 -20.78
CA VAL A 838 21.24 44.14 -20.70
C VAL A 838 22.61 44.83 -20.82
N ILE A 839 23.70 44.20 -20.38
CA ILE A 839 25.06 44.77 -20.48
C ILE A 839 25.50 44.88 -21.95
N ASN A 840 25.02 43.98 -22.81
CA ASN A 840 25.43 43.91 -24.21
C ASN A 840 24.45 44.57 -25.18
N VAL A 841 23.42 45.29 -24.73
CA VAL A 841 22.37 45.83 -25.64
C VAL A 841 22.86 46.81 -26.69
N GLY A 842 23.99 47.49 -26.42
CA GLY A 842 24.67 48.36 -27.38
C GLY A 842 25.65 47.65 -28.32
N ARG A 843 25.88 46.34 -28.15
CA ARG A 843 26.77 45.56 -29.03
C ARG A 843 26.02 45.17 -30.31
N GLN A 844 26.73 45.18 -31.43
CA GLN A 844 26.18 44.87 -32.76
C GLN A 844 25.41 43.54 -32.78
N ARG A 845 26.03 42.43 -32.34
CA ARG A 845 25.39 41.10 -32.34
C ARG A 845 24.11 41.03 -31.52
N ASN A 846 24.07 41.70 -30.36
CA ASN A 846 22.87 41.75 -29.54
C ASN A 846 21.75 42.52 -30.26
N ARG A 847 22.07 43.68 -30.84
CA ARG A 847 21.11 44.50 -31.59
C ARG A 847 20.60 43.81 -32.85
N GLU A 848 21.47 43.10 -33.58
CA GLU A 848 21.10 42.25 -34.72
C GLU A 848 20.17 41.10 -34.29
N PHE A 849 20.48 40.42 -33.18
CA PHE A 849 19.61 39.38 -32.62
C PHE A 849 18.23 39.93 -32.29
N ARG A 850 18.19 41.04 -31.55
CA ARG A 850 16.94 41.72 -31.15
C ARG A 850 16.11 42.13 -32.36
N THR A 851 16.76 42.67 -33.39
CA THR A 851 16.13 43.03 -34.67
C THR A 851 15.54 41.81 -35.38
N LEU A 852 16.25 40.68 -35.43
CA LEU A 852 15.75 39.45 -36.04
C LEU A 852 14.56 38.85 -35.26
N VAL A 853 14.60 38.88 -33.93
CA VAL A 853 13.47 38.42 -33.09
C VAL A 853 12.27 39.36 -33.26
N ALA A 854 12.49 40.69 -33.33
CA ALA A 854 11.44 41.66 -33.62
C ALA A 854 10.83 41.46 -35.01
N PHE A 855 11.66 41.17 -36.03
CA PHE A 855 11.21 40.83 -37.38
C PHE A 855 10.42 39.52 -37.42
N ALA A 856 10.78 38.52 -36.61
CA ALA A 856 10.01 37.29 -36.52
C ALA A 856 8.67 37.50 -35.82
N LEU A 857 8.66 38.17 -34.66
CA LEU A 857 7.41 38.48 -33.95
C LEU A 857 6.48 39.40 -34.76
N GLY A 858 7.05 40.39 -35.44
CA GLY A 858 6.34 41.29 -36.33
C GLY A 858 5.60 40.56 -37.46
N ALA A 859 6.13 39.42 -37.93
CA ALA A 859 5.44 38.64 -38.95
C ALA A 859 4.14 38.03 -38.43
N LEU A 860 4.08 37.63 -37.16
CA LEU A 860 2.83 37.19 -36.53
C LEU A 860 1.82 38.35 -36.47
N TYR A 861 2.26 39.55 -36.10
CA TYR A 861 1.38 40.74 -36.09
C TYR A 861 0.93 41.17 -37.49
N HIS A 862 1.81 41.05 -38.47
CA HIS A 862 1.46 41.26 -39.87
C HIS A 862 0.36 40.29 -40.31
N TYR A 863 0.50 39.01 -39.96
CA TYR A 863 -0.53 38.01 -40.21
C TYR A 863 -1.85 38.33 -39.49
N LEU A 864 -1.83 38.74 -38.23
CA LEU A 864 -3.02 39.19 -37.51
C LEU A 864 -3.69 40.39 -38.22
N GLY A 865 -2.91 41.28 -38.82
CA GLY A 865 -3.40 42.39 -39.62
C GLY A 865 -4.10 41.91 -40.89
N LEU A 866 -3.52 40.94 -41.59
CA LEU A 866 -4.15 40.31 -42.76
C LEU A 866 -5.47 39.61 -42.41
N VAL A 867 -5.52 38.91 -41.27
CA VAL A 867 -6.75 38.29 -40.76
C VAL A 867 -7.82 39.37 -40.51
N GLN A 868 -7.46 40.46 -39.84
CA GLN A 868 -8.40 41.57 -39.58
C GLN A 868 -8.85 42.27 -40.86
N LYS A 869 -7.96 42.48 -41.82
CA LYS A 869 -8.29 43.02 -43.15
C LYS A 869 -9.38 42.18 -43.80
N GLN A 870 -9.18 40.87 -43.82
CA GLN A 870 -10.10 39.96 -44.48
C GLN A 870 -11.44 39.85 -43.77
N LEU A 871 -11.45 39.78 -42.43
CA LEU A 871 -12.68 39.82 -41.65
C LEU A 871 -13.44 41.15 -41.79
N ASN A 872 -12.73 42.27 -42.01
CA ASN A 872 -13.34 43.55 -42.30
C ASN A 872 -14.02 43.55 -43.68
N GLN A 873 -13.35 42.98 -44.69
CA GLN A 873 -13.87 42.85 -46.06
C GLN A 873 -15.07 41.89 -46.14
N GLU A 874 -15.05 40.80 -45.37
CA GLU A 874 -16.18 39.87 -45.19
C GLU A 874 -17.36 40.52 -44.45
N GLY A 875 -17.13 41.68 -43.80
CA GLY A 875 -18.13 42.39 -43.03
C GLY A 875 -18.41 41.80 -41.64
N THR A 876 -17.62 40.82 -41.23
CA THR A 876 -17.69 40.12 -39.94
C THR A 876 -17.29 41.03 -38.77
N LEU A 877 -16.37 41.99 -39.00
CA LEU A 877 -16.04 43.00 -38.00
C LEU A 877 -17.14 44.09 -37.91
N LYS A 878 -17.72 44.24 -36.71
CA LYS A 878 -18.66 45.33 -36.37
C LYS A 878 -17.98 46.71 -36.38
N ARG A 879 -16.85 46.87 -35.68
CA ARG A 879 -16.02 48.09 -35.72
C ARG A 879 -15.02 47.97 -36.86
N ARG A 880 -15.07 48.90 -37.82
CA ARG A 880 -14.36 48.80 -39.11
C ARG A 880 -13.27 49.86 -39.34
N ASP A 881 -13.11 50.78 -38.40
CA ASP A 881 -12.17 51.91 -38.53
C ASP A 881 -10.80 51.62 -37.92
N ASP A 882 -10.75 50.82 -36.85
CA ASP A 882 -9.56 50.63 -36.03
C ASP A 882 -9.24 49.14 -35.81
N VAL A 883 -7.95 48.83 -35.66
CA VAL A 883 -7.47 47.50 -35.30
C VAL A 883 -8.01 47.04 -33.94
N THR A 884 -8.09 45.74 -33.72
CA THR A 884 -8.47 45.17 -32.41
C THR A 884 -7.40 45.43 -31.36
N SER A 885 -7.80 45.52 -30.09
CA SER A 885 -6.86 45.42 -28.97
C SER A 885 -6.31 43.99 -28.91
N ILE A 886 -5.01 43.81 -28.75
CA ILE A 886 -4.32 42.51 -28.70
C ILE A 886 -4.02 42.13 -27.26
N LEU A 887 -4.57 41.01 -26.80
CA LEU A 887 -4.19 40.33 -25.56
C LEU A 887 -3.23 39.20 -25.90
N VAL A 888 -1.98 39.28 -25.42
CA VAL A 888 -0.94 38.28 -25.70
C VAL A 888 -0.53 37.56 -24.43
N GLY A 889 -0.39 36.24 -24.50
CA GLY A 889 0.12 35.44 -23.38
C GLY A 889 0.79 34.15 -23.85
N GLY A 890 0.82 33.15 -22.98
CA GLY A 890 1.56 31.92 -23.24
C GLY A 890 3.06 32.05 -23.00
N ASN A 891 3.80 30.93 -23.08
CA ASN A 891 5.23 30.94 -22.76
C ASN A 891 6.07 31.79 -23.75
N GLY A 892 5.67 31.83 -25.02
CA GLY A 892 6.35 32.58 -26.07
C GLY A 892 6.18 34.09 -25.94
N SER A 893 5.14 34.58 -25.27
CA SER A 893 4.98 36.02 -24.97
C SER A 893 6.16 36.60 -24.19
N ARG A 894 6.85 35.77 -23.40
CA ARG A 894 8.04 36.16 -22.63
C ARG A 894 9.18 36.66 -23.52
N PHE A 895 9.18 36.34 -24.81
CA PHE A 895 10.18 36.85 -25.75
C PHE A 895 10.08 38.36 -25.99
N LEU A 896 8.93 39.00 -25.69
CA LEU A 896 8.78 40.45 -25.71
C LEU A 896 9.77 41.17 -24.79
N HIS A 897 10.09 40.58 -23.63
CA HIS A 897 11.07 41.16 -22.72
C HIS A 897 12.47 41.27 -23.35
N TRP A 898 12.80 40.39 -24.30
CA TRP A 898 14.08 40.41 -25.01
C TRP A 898 14.13 41.46 -26.12
N LEU A 899 13.01 42.11 -26.42
CA LEU A 899 12.92 43.18 -27.42
C LEU A 899 13.12 44.58 -26.82
N SER A 900 13.12 44.72 -25.49
CA SER A 900 13.48 45.98 -24.83
C SER A 900 14.97 46.02 -24.50
N THR A 901 15.57 47.20 -24.62
CA THR A 901 16.95 47.46 -24.20
C THR A 901 17.14 47.40 -22.68
N SER A 902 16.08 47.60 -21.90
CA SER A 902 16.10 47.37 -20.45
C SER A 902 16.03 45.88 -20.08
N GLY A 903 15.78 45.03 -21.09
CA GLY A 903 15.40 43.64 -20.92
C GLY A 903 14.00 43.47 -20.35
N GLN A 904 13.27 44.49 -19.93
CA GLN A 904 11.89 44.34 -19.45
C GLN A 904 10.93 45.09 -20.37
N TYR A 905 10.07 44.33 -21.03
CA TYR A 905 8.93 44.88 -21.75
C TYR A 905 7.94 45.59 -20.81
N ASP A 906 7.47 46.76 -21.24
CA ASP A 906 6.33 47.47 -20.70
C ASP A 906 5.49 48.11 -21.83
N GLN A 907 4.41 48.81 -21.48
CA GLN A 907 3.53 49.46 -22.47
C GLN A 907 4.18 50.62 -23.23
N ASN A 908 5.28 51.18 -22.72
CA ASN A 908 5.97 52.31 -23.34
C ASN A 908 7.16 51.86 -24.22
N SER A 909 7.48 50.57 -24.24
CA SER A 909 8.57 50.02 -25.05
C SER A 909 8.33 50.30 -26.53
N GLU A 910 9.38 50.75 -27.25
CA GLU A 910 9.27 51.16 -28.67
C GLU A 910 8.79 50.02 -29.58
N ILE A 911 8.98 48.77 -29.15
CA ILE A 911 8.45 47.61 -29.86
C ILE A 911 6.93 47.67 -30.06
N ASN A 912 6.17 48.29 -29.16
CA ASN A 912 4.73 48.47 -29.34
C ASN A 912 4.41 49.36 -30.54
N ILE A 913 5.22 50.40 -30.78
CA ILE A 913 5.08 51.29 -31.93
C ILE A 913 5.32 50.50 -33.23
N LEU A 914 6.33 49.64 -33.25
CA LEU A 914 6.59 48.76 -34.38
C LEU A 914 5.41 47.82 -34.67
N LEU A 915 4.95 47.11 -33.64
CA LEU A 915 3.90 46.10 -33.77
C LEU A 915 2.57 46.75 -34.17
N ASP A 916 2.25 47.95 -33.65
CA ASP A 916 1.11 48.76 -34.09
C ASP A 916 1.22 49.14 -35.56
N GLY A 917 2.37 49.71 -35.95
CA GLY A 917 2.62 50.11 -37.33
C GLY A 917 2.49 48.93 -38.30
N ILE A 918 2.98 47.75 -37.91
CA ILE A 918 2.88 46.55 -38.74
C ILE A 918 1.42 46.11 -38.84
N LEU A 919 0.71 46.03 -37.72
CA LEU A 919 -0.69 45.60 -37.69
C LEU A 919 -1.59 46.55 -38.49
N THR A 920 -1.41 47.86 -38.35
CA THR A 920 -2.18 48.89 -39.08
C THR A 920 -1.87 48.89 -40.57
N LYS A 921 -0.58 48.81 -40.98
CA LYS A 921 -0.22 48.73 -42.40
C LYS A 921 -0.73 47.44 -43.07
N ALA A 922 -0.69 46.31 -42.37
CA ALA A 922 -1.19 45.04 -42.90
C ALA A 922 -2.72 44.99 -42.98
N SER A 923 -3.41 45.54 -41.97
CA SER A 923 -4.87 45.55 -41.90
C SER A 923 -5.53 46.59 -42.80
N GLY A 924 -4.84 47.72 -43.04
CA GLY A 924 -5.42 48.92 -43.64
C GLY A 924 -6.36 49.68 -42.69
N LEU A 925 -6.33 49.36 -41.39
CA LEU A 925 -7.12 50.01 -40.33
C LEU A 925 -6.29 51.02 -39.54
N LYS A 926 -6.95 51.90 -38.79
CA LYS A 926 -6.28 52.86 -37.91
C LYS A 926 -5.81 52.21 -36.61
N SER A 927 -4.84 52.86 -35.96
CA SER A 927 -4.30 52.45 -34.67
C SER A 927 -5.36 52.48 -33.57
N ASN A 928 -5.25 51.55 -32.62
CA ASN A 928 -6.05 51.51 -31.41
C ASN A 928 -5.21 52.01 -30.23
N PRO A 929 -5.65 53.04 -29.47
CA PRO A 929 -4.88 53.58 -28.35
C PRO A 929 -4.52 52.55 -27.28
N ASP A 930 -5.39 51.56 -27.06
CA ASP A 930 -5.20 50.48 -26.09
C ASP A 930 -4.74 49.20 -26.80
N LEU A 931 -3.68 49.32 -27.62
CA LEU A 931 -3.33 48.28 -28.57
C LEU A 931 -2.96 46.95 -27.91
N MET A 932 -2.06 46.93 -26.92
CA MET A 932 -1.46 45.68 -26.48
C MET A 932 -1.45 45.52 -24.97
N THR A 933 -1.90 44.36 -24.49
CA THR A 933 -1.69 43.93 -23.11
C THR A 933 -1.04 42.55 -23.08
N ILE A 934 0.13 42.47 -22.45
CA ILE A 934 0.78 41.20 -22.14
C ILE A 934 0.20 40.60 -20.86
N SER A 935 0.02 39.28 -20.86
CA SER A 935 -0.31 38.51 -19.67
C SER A 935 0.82 38.57 -18.64
N THR A 936 0.47 38.83 -17.38
CA THR A 936 1.39 38.69 -16.24
C THR A 936 1.44 37.25 -15.69
N TYR A 937 0.70 36.33 -16.31
CA TYR A 937 0.54 34.94 -15.87
C TYR A 937 0.88 33.94 -17.00
N PRO A 938 2.07 34.01 -17.62
CA PRO A 938 2.39 33.15 -18.77
C PRO A 938 2.26 31.67 -18.41
N LYS A 939 1.51 30.93 -19.25
CA LYS A 939 1.10 29.52 -19.13
C LYS A 939 -0.07 29.23 -18.20
N ASP A 940 -0.57 30.19 -17.43
CA ASP A 940 -1.77 29.99 -16.61
C ASP A 940 -3.06 30.15 -17.40
N GLU A 941 -3.02 30.85 -18.52
CA GLU A 941 -4.20 31.38 -19.18
C GLU A 941 -5.09 30.25 -19.70
N ALA A 942 -4.54 29.35 -20.52
CA ALA A 942 -5.32 28.25 -21.08
C ALA A 942 -5.89 27.34 -19.97
N CYS A 943 -5.07 26.85 -19.03
CA CYS A 943 -5.56 25.94 -17.98
C CYS A 943 -6.49 26.62 -16.96
N GLY A 944 -6.28 27.90 -16.67
CA GLY A 944 -7.16 28.68 -15.80
C GLY A 944 -8.54 28.92 -16.40
N GLY A 945 -8.61 29.13 -17.72
CA GLY A 945 -9.88 29.23 -18.43
C GLY A 945 -10.69 27.93 -18.44
N LEU A 946 -10.03 26.76 -18.42
CA LEU A 946 -10.69 25.45 -18.36
C LEU A 946 -11.41 25.17 -17.03
N VAL A 947 -11.08 25.92 -15.97
CA VAL A 947 -11.69 25.77 -14.63
C VAL A 947 -12.62 26.92 -14.28
N VAL A 948 -13.14 27.65 -15.27
CA VAL A 948 -14.19 28.66 -15.05
C VAL A 948 -15.56 27.99 -14.91
N SER A 949 -16.44 28.56 -14.09
CA SER A 949 -17.74 27.95 -13.82
C SER A 949 -18.66 28.17 -15.02
N PRO A 950 -19.46 27.18 -15.42
CA PRO A 950 -20.50 27.39 -16.44
C PRO A 950 -21.51 28.47 -16.01
N ASP A 951 -21.77 28.54 -14.70
CA ASP A 951 -22.65 29.54 -14.11
C ASP A 951 -21.96 30.91 -14.11
N GLY A 952 -22.26 31.73 -15.12
CA GLY A 952 -21.77 33.10 -15.24
C GLY A 952 -20.73 33.34 -16.33
N GLU A 953 -20.50 32.38 -17.24
CA GLU A 953 -19.60 32.52 -18.38
C GLU A 953 -19.97 33.76 -19.23
N LYS A 954 -19.02 34.71 -19.36
CA LYS A 954 -19.25 35.93 -20.14
C LYS A 954 -19.18 35.70 -21.65
N LEU A 955 -18.39 34.73 -22.08
CA LEU A 955 -18.12 34.45 -23.48
C LEU A 955 -19.30 33.76 -24.15
N LYS A 956 -19.60 34.15 -25.39
CA LYS A 956 -20.74 33.70 -26.18
C LYS A 956 -20.30 33.27 -27.57
N GLY A 957 -21.19 32.60 -28.30
CA GLY A 957 -20.90 32.14 -29.66
C GLY A 957 -20.00 30.90 -29.72
N LEU A 958 -19.82 30.20 -28.58
CA LEU A 958 -18.98 29.00 -28.47
C LEU A 958 -19.60 27.78 -29.19
N ASP A 959 -20.92 27.75 -29.35
CA ASP A 959 -21.67 26.64 -29.97
C ASP A 959 -21.66 26.63 -31.52
N GLN A 960 -20.98 27.60 -32.16
CA GLN A 960 -20.94 27.68 -33.62
C GLN A 960 -20.16 26.49 -34.19
N LYS A 961 -20.89 25.55 -34.81
CA LYS A 961 -20.36 24.30 -35.41
C LYS A 961 -19.47 24.51 -36.65
N GLN A 962 -19.17 25.75 -37.03
CA GLN A 962 -18.45 26.03 -38.27
C GLN A 962 -16.95 25.91 -38.02
N GLU A 963 -16.29 25.00 -38.75
CA GLU A 963 -14.83 24.91 -38.73
C GLU A 963 -14.25 26.20 -39.32
N ASP A 964 -13.38 26.83 -38.56
CA ASP A 964 -12.77 28.10 -38.92
C ASP A 964 -11.32 27.86 -39.34
N TYR A 965 -11.00 28.21 -40.59
CA TYR A 965 -9.71 27.91 -41.21
C TYR A 965 -8.83 29.15 -41.26
N PRO A 966 -7.50 29.00 -41.11
CA PRO A 966 -6.58 30.13 -41.19
C PRO A 966 -6.55 30.72 -42.60
N PHE A 967 -6.36 32.04 -42.69
CA PHE A 967 -6.13 32.73 -43.96
C PHE A 967 -4.73 32.43 -44.51
N LEU A 968 -4.57 32.45 -45.83
CA LEU A 968 -3.33 32.05 -46.48
C LEU A 968 -2.20 33.09 -46.32
N GLY A 969 -2.51 34.36 -46.62
CA GLY A 969 -1.56 35.48 -46.61
C GLY A 969 -0.55 35.49 -47.77
N GLU A 970 -0.40 34.41 -48.51
CA GLU A 970 0.37 34.33 -49.76
C GLU A 970 -0.34 33.38 -50.73
N ALA A 971 -0.25 33.66 -52.03
CA ALA A 971 -0.86 32.80 -53.05
C ALA A 971 -0.13 31.45 -53.14
N CYS A 972 -0.90 30.37 -53.31
CA CYS A 972 -0.36 29.03 -53.45
C CYS A 972 -1.15 28.18 -54.44
N GLU A 973 -0.65 26.99 -54.74
CA GLU A 973 -1.36 25.97 -55.48
C GLU A 973 -1.20 24.62 -54.78
N ILE A 974 -2.32 23.93 -54.58
CA ILE A 974 -2.38 22.62 -53.92
C ILE A 974 -3.16 21.68 -54.84
N ASN A 975 -2.60 20.52 -55.16
CA ASN A 975 -3.19 19.53 -56.09
C ASN A 975 -3.69 20.15 -57.43
N GLY A 976 -2.96 21.13 -57.97
CA GLY A 976 -3.34 21.83 -59.20
C GLY A 976 -4.43 22.91 -59.05
N GLN A 977 -5.02 23.07 -57.86
CA GLN A 977 -5.97 24.15 -57.57
C GLN A 977 -5.22 25.37 -57.01
N SER A 978 -5.41 26.54 -57.64
CA SER A 978 -4.84 27.80 -57.18
C SER A 978 -5.67 28.42 -56.05
N PHE A 979 -4.97 28.94 -55.03
CA PHE A 979 -5.54 29.69 -53.92
C PHE A 979 -4.90 31.08 -53.84
N THR A 980 -5.72 32.10 -53.65
CA THR A 980 -5.27 33.50 -53.53
C THR A 980 -4.94 33.85 -52.07
N GLU A 981 -4.18 34.93 -51.87
CA GLU A 981 -3.67 35.34 -50.55
C GLU A 981 -4.77 35.65 -49.51
N ASP A 982 -5.95 36.06 -49.97
CA ASP A 982 -7.13 36.46 -49.19
C ASP A 982 -8.06 35.28 -48.83
N GLN A 983 -7.81 34.10 -49.39
CA GLN A 983 -8.63 32.91 -49.12
C GLN A 983 -8.28 32.26 -47.78
N ARG A 984 -9.22 31.45 -47.28
CA ARG A 984 -9.01 30.53 -46.16
C ARG A 984 -8.43 29.22 -46.66
N LEU A 985 -7.57 28.59 -45.87
CA LEU A 985 -6.97 27.28 -46.16
C LEU A 985 -7.99 26.15 -45.91
N ASN A 986 -9.09 26.19 -46.64
CA ASN A 986 -10.17 25.22 -46.61
C ASN A 986 -10.02 24.29 -47.83
N LEU A 987 -9.53 23.07 -47.57
CA LEU A 987 -9.26 22.10 -48.62
C LEU A 987 -10.55 21.33 -49.01
N PRO A 988 -10.72 20.95 -50.29
CA PRO A 988 -11.88 20.16 -50.71
C PRO A 988 -11.96 18.81 -49.98
N GLY A 989 -13.11 18.51 -49.37
CA GLY A 989 -13.33 17.25 -48.65
C GLY A 989 -13.32 15.98 -49.53
N SER A 990 -13.28 16.12 -50.85
CA SER A 990 -13.14 15.01 -51.80
C SER A 990 -11.69 14.55 -52.00
N TRP A 991 -10.71 15.33 -51.53
CA TRP A 991 -9.31 14.96 -51.66
C TRP A 991 -8.91 13.96 -50.56
N GLU A 992 -8.18 12.91 -50.91
CA GLU A 992 -7.63 11.95 -49.94
C GLU A 992 -6.19 12.31 -49.53
N ASN A 993 -5.40 12.82 -50.47
CA ASN A 993 -3.98 13.15 -50.27
C ASN A 993 -3.62 14.52 -50.84
N ILE A 994 -2.61 15.15 -50.27
CA ILE A 994 -1.85 16.26 -50.85
C ILE A 994 -0.75 15.66 -51.74
N GLU A 995 -0.95 15.71 -53.04
CA GLU A 995 -0.01 15.24 -54.07
C GLU A 995 1.00 16.32 -54.47
N ASP A 996 0.55 17.59 -54.49
CA ASP A 996 1.41 18.74 -54.76
C ASP A 996 1.03 19.95 -53.92
N PHE A 997 2.03 20.71 -53.49
CA PHE A 997 1.87 21.97 -52.78
C PHE A 997 3.02 22.90 -53.17
N ARG A 998 2.70 24.09 -53.68
CA ARG A 998 3.67 25.13 -54.05
C ARG A 998 3.16 26.52 -53.68
N ILE A 999 4.05 27.36 -53.16
CA ILE A 999 3.79 28.78 -52.98
C ILE A 999 4.17 29.49 -54.29
N THR A 1000 3.25 30.26 -54.85
CA THR A 1000 3.38 30.82 -56.22
C THR A 1000 3.86 32.28 -56.22
N SER A 1001 3.78 32.97 -55.09
CA SER A 1001 4.12 34.39 -54.91
C SER A 1001 4.84 34.63 -53.57
N PHE A 1002 5.59 35.73 -53.48
CA PHE A 1002 6.17 36.26 -52.23
C PHE A 1002 5.85 37.74 -52.05
N ASN A 1003 4.75 38.21 -52.64
CA ASN A 1003 4.43 39.62 -52.69
C ASN A 1003 4.14 40.19 -51.30
N GLU A 1004 3.47 39.42 -50.45
CA GLU A 1004 3.12 39.86 -49.11
C GLU A 1004 4.34 39.85 -48.18
N LEU A 1005 5.26 38.89 -48.36
CA LEU A 1005 6.57 38.90 -47.73
C LEU A 1005 7.36 40.17 -48.07
N GLU A 1006 7.42 40.55 -49.35
CA GLU A 1006 8.11 41.76 -49.79
C GLU A 1006 7.47 43.02 -49.20
N ARG A 1007 6.13 43.04 -49.16
CA ARG A 1007 5.35 44.11 -48.54
C ARG A 1007 5.65 44.19 -47.03
N TYR A 1008 5.71 43.06 -46.34
CA TYR A 1008 6.06 42.99 -44.92
C TYR A 1008 7.48 43.54 -44.64
N ILE A 1009 8.48 43.10 -45.40
CA ILE A 1009 9.87 43.59 -45.27
C ILE A 1009 9.95 45.10 -45.46
N ALA A 1010 9.28 45.61 -46.50
CA ALA A 1010 9.25 47.05 -46.78
C ALA A 1010 8.57 47.82 -45.64
N ASN A 1011 7.42 47.33 -45.16
CA ASN A 1011 6.70 47.93 -44.05
C ASN A 1011 7.53 47.96 -42.77
N PHE A 1012 8.14 46.83 -42.40
CA PHE A 1012 9.00 46.70 -41.22
C PHE A 1012 10.10 47.77 -41.20
N ASN A 1013 10.85 47.91 -42.30
CA ASN A 1013 11.93 48.89 -42.41
C ASN A 1013 11.43 50.34 -42.42
N THR A 1014 10.31 50.58 -43.10
CA THR A 1014 9.70 51.91 -43.21
C THR A 1014 9.20 52.39 -41.86
N ILE A 1015 8.51 51.54 -41.09
CA ILE A 1015 7.98 51.89 -39.76
C ILE A 1015 9.11 52.25 -38.80
N ILE A 1016 10.18 51.45 -38.75
CA ILE A 1016 11.34 51.74 -37.88
C ILE A 1016 11.92 53.13 -38.21
N THR A 1017 11.98 53.47 -39.49
CA THR A 1017 12.54 54.75 -39.96
C THR A 1017 11.60 55.92 -39.69
N ASP A 1018 10.32 55.79 -40.04
CA ASP A 1018 9.31 56.85 -39.94
C ASP A 1018 9.01 57.19 -38.47
N GLU A 1019 8.88 56.16 -37.63
CA GLU A 1019 8.57 56.29 -36.20
C GLU A 1019 9.82 56.49 -35.32
N LYS A 1020 11.01 56.54 -35.93
CA LYS A 1020 12.31 56.78 -35.26
C LYS A 1020 12.58 55.80 -34.11
N ILE A 1021 12.34 54.51 -34.35
CA ILE A 1021 12.61 53.46 -33.37
C ILE A 1021 14.12 53.25 -33.27
N GLU A 1022 14.68 53.39 -32.06
CA GLU A 1022 16.12 53.30 -31.78
C GLU A 1022 16.52 51.96 -31.15
N GLU A 1023 15.59 51.27 -30.46
CA GLU A 1023 15.88 50.01 -29.76
C GLU A 1023 16.30 48.89 -30.72
N ILE A 1024 15.86 48.91 -31.98
CA ILE A 1024 16.22 47.93 -33.02
C ILE A 1024 16.72 48.65 -34.28
N ASP A 1025 17.19 47.89 -35.26
CA ASP A 1025 17.58 48.44 -36.56
C ASP A 1025 16.59 48.02 -37.65
N PRO A 1026 16.50 48.79 -38.76
CA PRO A 1026 15.95 48.24 -39.99
C PRO A 1026 16.67 46.93 -40.35
N LEU A 1027 15.96 45.98 -40.94
CA LEU A 1027 16.54 44.72 -41.41
C LEU A 1027 17.58 45.02 -42.51
N ARG A 1028 18.83 44.60 -42.28
CA ARG A 1028 19.98 44.88 -43.15
C ARG A 1028 20.59 43.61 -43.73
N ASN A 1029 21.35 43.76 -44.82
CA ASN A 1029 22.15 42.66 -45.35
C ASN A 1029 23.38 42.40 -44.47
N PHE A 1030 23.47 41.22 -43.86
CA PHE A 1030 24.65 40.82 -43.09
C PHE A 1030 25.91 40.82 -43.97
N GLY A 1031 26.93 41.57 -43.55
CA GLY A 1031 28.24 41.66 -44.22
C GLY A 1031 28.31 42.49 -45.52
N LYS A 1032 27.18 42.99 -46.06
CA LYS A 1032 27.17 43.78 -47.32
C LYS A 1032 26.74 45.24 -47.15
N GLY A 1033 26.27 45.62 -45.97
CA GLY A 1033 25.70 46.96 -45.71
C GLY A 1033 24.36 47.17 -46.44
N GLY A 1034 23.68 48.28 -46.12
CA GLY A 1034 22.39 48.64 -46.73
C GLY A 1034 21.17 47.86 -46.21
N LEU A 1035 19.97 48.33 -46.57
CA LEU A 1035 18.69 47.69 -46.23
C LEU A 1035 18.57 46.33 -46.91
N PHE A 1036 17.93 45.38 -46.23
CA PHE A 1036 17.67 44.06 -46.77
C PHE A 1036 16.72 44.14 -47.97
N SER A 1037 17.07 43.41 -49.02
CA SER A 1037 16.24 43.24 -50.21
C SER A 1037 16.34 41.80 -50.70
N LEU A 1038 15.24 41.24 -51.20
CA LEU A 1038 15.18 39.93 -51.84
C LEU A 1038 15.87 39.96 -53.22
N THR A 1039 17.21 39.87 -53.22
CA THR A 1039 18.01 39.72 -54.44
C THR A 1039 17.70 38.39 -55.15
N ASP A 1040 18.03 38.26 -56.43
CA ASP A 1040 17.74 37.04 -57.20
C ASP A 1040 18.33 35.76 -56.57
N ASP A 1041 19.56 35.85 -56.05
CA ASP A 1041 20.19 34.75 -55.31
C ASP A 1041 19.40 34.38 -54.04
N LEU A 1042 18.91 35.38 -53.29
CA LEU A 1042 18.11 35.17 -52.09
C LEU A 1042 16.74 34.59 -52.42
N ARG A 1043 16.10 35.07 -53.49
CA ARG A 1043 14.84 34.51 -54.00
C ARG A 1043 15.02 33.03 -54.37
N THR A 1044 16.15 32.68 -54.99
CA THR A 1044 16.46 31.29 -55.35
C THR A 1044 16.65 30.40 -54.11
N LEU A 1045 17.41 30.88 -53.12
CA LEU A 1045 17.59 30.18 -51.84
C LEU A 1045 16.26 30.03 -51.08
N LEU A 1046 15.46 31.09 -51.01
CA LEU A 1046 14.15 31.06 -50.36
C LEU A 1046 13.19 30.09 -51.08
N ARG A 1047 13.09 30.16 -52.41
CA ARG A 1047 12.28 29.21 -53.20
C ARG A 1047 12.68 27.77 -52.93
N THR A 1048 13.99 27.51 -52.89
CA THR A 1048 14.51 26.17 -52.58
C THR A 1048 14.09 25.72 -51.18
N SER A 1049 14.26 26.57 -50.16
CA SER A 1049 13.85 26.29 -48.79
C SER A 1049 12.34 26.05 -48.67
N VAL A 1050 11.52 26.93 -49.24
CA VAL A 1050 10.05 26.81 -49.25
C VAL A 1050 9.61 25.52 -49.96
N THR A 1051 10.20 25.21 -51.11
CA THR A 1051 9.89 23.98 -51.86
C THR A 1051 10.16 22.74 -51.01
N GLN A 1052 11.29 22.69 -50.29
CA GLN A 1052 11.60 21.58 -49.37
C GLN A 1052 10.63 21.48 -48.18
N VAL A 1053 10.07 22.60 -47.71
CA VAL A 1053 9.02 22.58 -46.68
C VAL A 1053 7.70 22.07 -47.26
N CYS A 1054 7.28 22.56 -48.42
CA CYS A 1054 6.05 22.12 -49.09
C CYS A 1054 6.10 20.63 -49.47
N LEU A 1055 7.24 20.12 -49.95
CA LEU A 1055 7.44 18.69 -50.23
C LEU A 1055 7.20 17.80 -49.01
N ARG A 1056 7.53 18.29 -47.81
CA ARG A 1056 7.31 17.57 -46.54
C ARG A 1056 5.85 17.56 -46.08
N LYS A 1057 4.97 18.35 -46.71
CA LYS A 1057 3.53 18.38 -46.44
C LYS A 1057 2.71 17.48 -47.36
N LYS A 1058 3.36 16.73 -48.26
CA LYS A 1058 2.69 15.70 -49.09
C LYS A 1058 2.28 14.51 -48.23
N GLY A 1059 1.12 13.94 -48.50
CA GLY A 1059 0.58 12.80 -47.73
C GLY A 1059 -0.93 12.89 -47.49
N PRO A 1060 -1.47 12.05 -46.58
CA PRO A 1060 -2.90 12.02 -46.29
C PRO A 1060 -3.42 13.36 -45.78
N ILE A 1061 -4.57 13.81 -46.28
CA ILE A 1061 -5.20 15.06 -45.80
C ILE A 1061 -5.58 14.97 -44.32
N THR A 1062 -5.89 13.77 -43.83
CA THR A 1062 -6.14 13.54 -42.41
C THR A 1062 -4.94 13.81 -41.50
N GLU A 1063 -3.74 13.96 -42.07
CA GLU A 1063 -2.49 14.26 -41.38
C GLU A 1063 -1.92 15.63 -41.80
N PHE A 1064 -2.63 16.36 -42.66
CA PHE A 1064 -2.20 17.67 -43.13
C PHE A 1064 -2.44 18.74 -42.06
N GLU A 1065 -1.36 19.26 -41.48
CA GLU A 1065 -1.41 20.40 -40.57
C GLU A 1065 -1.57 21.72 -41.35
N PRO A 1066 -2.71 22.44 -41.19
CA PRO A 1066 -2.94 23.71 -41.87
C PRO A 1066 -1.92 24.76 -41.43
N GLU A 1067 -1.11 25.23 -42.37
CA GLU A 1067 -0.10 26.27 -42.13
C GLU A 1067 -0.26 27.40 -43.16
N PRO A 1068 -0.47 28.66 -42.73
CA PRO A 1068 -0.55 29.79 -43.65
C PRO A 1068 0.69 29.89 -44.53
N PRO A 1069 0.55 29.91 -45.87
CA PRO A 1069 1.66 30.13 -46.81
C PRO A 1069 2.55 31.33 -46.47
N PHE A 1070 2.00 32.43 -45.96
CA PHE A 1070 2.80 33.57 -45.49
C PHE A 1070 3.74 33.17 -44.33
N LEU A 1071 3.22 32.55 -43.27
CA LEU A 1071 4.02 32.15 -42.10
C LEU A 1071 5.02 31.04 -42.43
N LEU A 1072 4.65 30.12 -43.34
CA LEU A 1072 5.56 29.10 -43.88
C LEU A 1072 6.75 29.77 -44.58
N THR A 1073 6.48 30.75 -45.44
CA THR A 1073 7.51 31.51 -46.16
C THR A 1073 8.41 32.30 -45.19
N ILE A 1074 7.82 32.93 -44.16
CA ILE A 1074 8.58 33.64 -43.11
C ILE A 1074 9.53 32.69 -42.37
N LYS A 1075 9.08 31.47 -41.99
CA LYS A 1075 9.95 30.48 -41.35
C LYS A 1075 11.15 30.12 -42.23
N SER A 1076 10.91 29.88 -43.52
CA SER A 1076 11.96 29.60 -44.49
C SER A 1076 12.91 30.79 -44.67
N LEU A 1077 12.42 32.03 -44.64
CA LEU A 1077 13.28 33.22 -44.70
C LEU A 1077 14.13 33.35 -43.44
N LEU A 1078 13.56 33.12 -42.25
CA LEU A 1078 14.29 33.17 -40.99
C LEU A 1078 15.44 32.16 -40.94
N ASP A 1079 15.26 30.95 -41.49
CA ASP A 1079 16.35 29.99 -41.64
C ASP A 1079 17.50 30.55 -42.50
N VAL A 1080 17.17 31.17 -43.63
CA VAL A 1080 18.15 31.78 -44.54
C VAL A 1080 18.87 32.96 -43.88
N LEU A 1081 18.14 33.80 -43.15
CA LEU A 1081 18.71 34.94 -42.42
C LEU A 1081 19.61 34.49 -41.27
N ALA A 1082 19.16 33.53 -40.46
CA ALA A 1082 19.94 33.01 -39.33
C ALA A 1082 21.22 32.30 -39.79
N ASP A 1083 21.18 31.54 -40.89
CA ASP A 1083 22.36 30.89 -41.48
C ASP A 1083 23.35 31.90 -42.09
N ARG A 1084 22.88 32.98 -42.71
CA ARG A 1084 23.77 34.05 -43.19
C ARG A 1084 24.41 34.82 -42.03
N TRP A 1085 23.63 35.10 -41.00
CA TRP A 1085 24.13 35.81 -39.83
C TRP A 1085 25.20 35.00 -39.09
N SER A 1086 25.07 33.67 -39.04
CA SER A 1086 26.08 32.79 -38.41
C SER A 1086 27.41 32.74 -39.15
N LYS A 1087 27.42 33.03 -40.45
CA LYS A 1087 28.61 33.04 -41.32
C LYS A 1087 29.26 34.41 -41.43
N THR A 1088 28.64 35.46 -40.89
CA THR A 1088 29.21 36.80 -40.91
C THR A 1088 30.32 36.84 -39.86
N VAL A 1089 31.56 37.14 -40.26
CA VAL A 1089 32.69 37.31 -39.33
C VAL A 1089 32.63 38.73 -38.76
N ASN A 1090 32.94 38.87 -37.47
CA ASN A 1090 32.95 40.18 -36.78
C ASN A 1090 33.89 41.18 -37.46
#